data_AF-A0A350YJ32-F1
#
_entry.id   AF-A0A350YJ32-F1
#
_cell.length_a   1.000
_cell.length_b   1.000
_cell.length_c   1.000
_cell.angle_alpha   90.00
_cell.angle_beta   90.00
_cell.angle_gamma   90.00
#
_symmetry.space_group_name_H-M   'P 1'
#
loop_
_entity.id
_entity.type
_entity.pdbx_description
1 polymer ?
#
loop_
_entity_poly.entity_id
_entity_poly.type
_entity_poly.pdbx_seq_one_letter_code
_entity_poly.pdbx_strand_id
1 'polypeptide(L)'
;MRSSMIKKIKHNIVPWLQNNFELNRTDFEGNNRPMEGLRGIAVFLVFLVHYVSLILPFIQTNTLLHPFALAVGNLGNIGVDLFFLLSGYLIYGSLMARDKPFLAYISRRIRRIYPTFTGVFILYIFLSVLFPQASKIPTDGGQIPYLLANFFLLPSLVSQKPMIVVAWSLSYEMFYYFTIPFIILLLDLRTRSTLWRLAALATLLFVSCALFAVFDGPLRMIMFIAGIFLYETFHARLHPAPSAWFSFLLITATIYLLLHPLSGAGWEIARVMSVFITFYILVFTSFSMPQGLWGRFFTWTPLRWLGNMSYSYYLLHGLILKGCALFLLLWIAPGQASPLFFWIALPFLFVLTVVGSSLLFLLIERPFSLRPSKRLRSMALPSLLLFFFIAALSFTPFQTHAQERAHLLDRKVLIKTFSDEFDGFSWYAEDRYKRAGGGTWQTNFGYSWAKPDEMKNRTLPSNKELQLYVDTRFRGSGYTMLDLNPFSVRNGILAIKATHTPKNAQPYTYDFPYVSGLITTRRTFSQRYGVFEIRAKMPKGKGLWPAFWLLPIDGSWPPEIDVLEILGHHPNILHTALHSGKISQKQSTRKENKIPDSSENFHTYSVDWGPEEIAFFFDDKEVARHPTPPDMHKPMFLLANLAVGGWAGVPDAATSFPATYEIDWVRVYQKKRTSE
;
A
#
# COMPACT_ATOMS: atom_id res chain seq x y z
N MET A 1 -17.06 -50.51 -9.26
CA MET A 1 -16.32 -49.75 -8.22
C MET A 1 -16.71 -48.27 -8.09
N ARG A 2 -16.88 -47.47 -9.17
CA ARG A 2 -17.28 -46.04 -9.07
C ARG A 2 -18.63 -45.79 -8.34
N SER A 3 -19.62 -46.66 -8.53
CA SER A 3 -20.96 -46.53 -7.92
C SER A 3 -20.98 -46.71 -6.39
N SER A 4 -20.16 -47.61 -5.84
CA SER A 4 -20.12 -47.83 -4.38
C SER A 4 -19.31 -46.77 -3.62
N MET A 5 -18.27 -46.20 -4.24
CA MET A 5 -17.48 -45.10 -3.67
C MET A 5 -18.30 -43.80 -3.60
N ILE A 6 -19.07 -43.46 -4.64
CA ILE A 6 -19.97 -42.30 -4.64
C ILE A 6 -21.10 -42.47 -3.59
N LYS A 7 -21.64 -43.68 -3.43
CA LYS A 7 -22.62 -43.98 -2.36
C LYS A 7 -22.04 -43.82 -0.95
N LYS A 8 -20.81 -44.32 -0.69
CA LYS A 8 -20.13 -44.14 0.61
C LYS A 8 -19.81 -42.68 0.92
N ILE A 9 -19.35 -41.90 -0.06
CA ILE A 9 -19.11 -40.45 0.08
C ILE A 9 -20.40 -39.73 0.48
N LYS A 10 -21.52 -40.02 -0.21
CA LYS A 10 -22.82 -39.40 0.11
C LYS A 10 -23.37 -39.81 1.46
N HIS A 11 -23.16 -41.05 1.90
CA HIS A 11 -23.74 -41.56 3.15
C HIS A 11 -23.05 -41.01 4.41
N ASN A 12 -21.73 -40.79 4.39
CA ASN A 12 -20.97 -40.41 5.59
C ASN A 12 -20.42 -38.97 5.57
N ILE A 13 -19.97 -38.47 4.41
CA ILE A 13 -19.26 -37.17 4.35
C ILE A 13 -20.24 -36.00 4.32
N VAL A 14 -21.35 -36.11 3.58
CA VAL A 14 -22.33 -35.02 3.47
C VAL A 14 -22.99 -34.71 4.82
N PRO A 15 -23.48 -35.69 5.59
CA PRO A 15 -24.02 -35.43 6.93
C PRO A 15 -22.97 -34.87 7.89
N TRP A 16 -21.71 -35.33 7.80
CA TRP A 16 -20.62 -34.79 8.60
C TRP A 16 -20.35 -33.32 8.25
N LEU A 17 -20.27 -32.96 6.97
CA LEU A 17 -20.07 -31.58 6.52
C LEU A 17 -21.22 -30.68 6.97
N GLN A 18 -22.47 -31.14 6.81
CA GLN A 18 -23.64 -30.43 7.31
C GLN A 18 -23.54 -30.19 8.82
N ASN A 19 -23.31 -31.23 9.61
CA ASN A 19 -23.23 -31.10 11.07
C ASN A 19 -22.12 -30.13 11.52
N ASN A 20 -21.03 -30.03 10.75
CA ASN A 20 -19.85 -29.26 11.13
C ASN A 20 -19.82 -27.83 10.60
N PHE A 21 -20.27 -27.57 9.37
CA PHE A 21 -20.19 -26.26 8.72
C PHE A 21 -21.54 -25.53 8.63
N GLU A 22 -22.65 -26.22 8.85
CA GLU A 22 -23.97 -25.60 8.96
C GLU A 22 -24.13 -24.99 10.36
N LEU A 23 -24.49 -23.71 10.41
CA LEU A 23 -24.82 -23.05 11.66
C LEU A 23 -26.32 -23.16 11.89
N ASN A 24 -26.77 -24.18 12.63
CA ASN A 24 -28.14 -24.23 13.14
C ASN A 24 -28.35 -23.06 14.12
N ARG A 25 -28.85 -21.94 13.61
CA ARG A 25 -29.34 -20.81 14.43
C ARG A 25 -30.85 -20.96 14.52
N THR A 26 -31.32 -21.74 15.48
CA THR A 26 -32.75 -21.98 15.73
C THR A 26 -33.42 -20.90 16.58
N ASP A 27 -32.71 -19.84 17.00
CA ASP A 27 -33.22 -18.93 18.05
C ASP A 27 -33.48 -17.49 17.56
N PHE A 28 -33.46 -17.24 16.25
CA PHE A 28 -33.86 -15.96 15.66
C PHE A 28 -34.85 -16.21 14.52
N GLU A 29 -36.12 -15.86 14.75
CA GLU A 29 -37.01 -15.47 13.66
C GLU A 29 -36.28 -14.37 12.85
N GLY A 30 -35.85 -14.67 11.62
CA GLY A 30 -35.09 -13.75 10.78
C GLY A 30 -33.66 -14.17 10.39
N ASN A 31 -33.29 -15.46 10.42
CA ASN A 31 -32.00 -15.89 9.85
C ASN A 31 -31.97 -15.71 8.32
N ASN A 32 -31.37 -14.61 7.85
CA ASN A 32 -31.13 -14.38 6.44
C ASN A 32 -30.01 -15.30 5.93
N ARG A 33 -30.35 -16.53 5.55
CA ARG A 33 -29.41 -17.49 4.92
C ARG A 33 -28.57 -16.90 3.76
N PRO A 34 -29.09 -15.99 2.91
CA PRO A 34 -28.27 -15.31 1.91
C PRO A 34 -27.05 -14.56 2.49
N MET A 35 -27.13 -14.07 3.74
CA MET A 35 -26.01 -13.43 4.45
C MET A 35 -24.78 -14.36 4.53
N GLU A 36 -25.01 -15.65 4.78
CA GLU A 36 -23.95 -16.64 4.86
C GLU A 36 -23.25 -16.76 3.51
N GLY A 37 -24.00 -16.90 2.41
CA GLY A 37 -23.39 -17.00 1.07
C GLY A 37 -22.72 -15.71 0.61
N LEU A 38 -23.25 -14.54 0.96
CA LEU A 38 -22.62 -13.25 0.67
C LEU A 38 -21.24 -13.14 1.33
N ARG A 39 -21.09 -13.60 2.58
CA ARG A 39 -19.78 -13.70 3.26
C ARG A 39 -18.85 -14.69 2.56
N GLY A 40 -19.40 -15.76 1.97
CA GLY A 40 -18.66 -16.70 1.14
C GLY A 40 -18.08 -16.06 -0.13
N ILE A 41 -18.86 -15.24 -0.83
CA ILE A 41 -18.36 -14.46 -1.98
C ILE A 41 -17.34 -13.42 -1.53
N ALA A 42 -17.60 -12.70 -0.44
CA ALA A 42 -16.67 -11.70 0.08
C ALA A 42 -15.28 -12.32 0.34
N VAL A 43 -15.21 -13.47 1.00
CA VAL A 43 -13.93 -14.13 1.29
C VAL A 43 -13.27 -14.74 0.05
N PHE A 44 -14.05 -15.19 -0.92
CA PHE A 44 -13.52 -15.64 -2.21
C PHE A 44 -12.87 -14.50 -3.01
N LEU A 45 -13.50 -13.33 -3.04
CA LEU A 45 -12.91 -12.13 -3.65
C LEU A 45 -11.60 -11.72 -2.94
N VAL A 46 -11.58 -11.77 -1.60
CA VAL A 46 -10.35 -11.55 -0.82
C VAL A 46 -9.26 -12.56 -1.16
N PHE A 47 -9.63 -13.83 -1.39
CA PHE A 47 -8.68 -14.82 -1.88
C PHE A 47 -8.10 -14.43 -3.24
N LEU A 48 -8.92 -13.97 -4.19
CA LEU A 48 -8.45 -13.59 -5.53
C LEU A 48 -7.39 -12.49 -5.49
N VAL A 49 -7.55 -11.46 -4.65
CA VAL A 49 -6.52 -10.40 -4.54
C VAL A 49 -5.19 -10.92 -4.00
N HIS A 50 -5.22 -11.80 -2.98
CA HIS A 50 -3.99 -12.38 -2.44
C HIS A 50 -3.37 -13.43 -3.38
N TYR A 51 -4.21 -14.19 -4.08
CA TYR A 51 -3.79 -15.12 -5.12
C TYR A 51 -3.07 -14.40 -6.26
N VAL A 52 -3.65 -13.32 -6.79
CA VAL A 52 -3.01 -12.51 -7.82
C VAL A 52 -1.72 -11.90 -7.29
N SER A 53 -1.73 -11.31 -6.09
CA SER A 53 -0.53 -10.72 -5.50
C SER A 53 0.61 -11.74 -5.34
N LEU A 54 0.27 -13.00 -5.08
CA LEU A 54 1.21 -14.11 -4.97
C LEU A 54 1.77 -14.55 -6.33
N ILE A 55 0.91 -14.67 -7.34
CA ILE A 55 1.29 -15.26 -8.64
C ILE A 55 1.89 -14.22 -9.59
N LEU A 56 1.56 -12.93 -9.42
CA LEU A 56 2.00 -11.85 -10.31
C LEU A 56 3.53 -11.84 -10.57
N PRO A 57 4.42 -12.04 -9.57
CA PRO A 57 5.87 -12.11 -9.81
C PRO A 57 6.32 -13.27 -10.72
N PHE A 58 5.52 -14.31 -10.86
CA PHE A 58 5.82 -15.47 -11.69
C PHE A 58 5.35 -15.31 -13.14
N ILE A 59 4.40 -14.39 -13.41
CA ILE A 59 3.83 -14.16 -14.74
C ILE A 59 4.73 -13.20 -15.53
N GLN A 60 4.93 -13.47 -16.81
CA GLN A 60 5.60 -12.57 -17.74
C GLN A 60 4.79 -11.29 -18.00
N THR A 61 5.42 -10.13 -17.85
CA THR A 61 4.81 -8.80 -18.00
C THR A 61 4.30 -8.51 -19.42
N ASN A 62 4.86 -9.17 -20.44
CA ASN A 62 4.54 -8.92 -21.85
C ASN A 62 3.34 -9.71 -22.37
N THR A 63 2.59 -10.37 -21.48
CA THR A 63 1.45 -11.23 -21.85
C THR A 63 0.11 -10.54 -21.55
N LEU A 64 -0.94 -10.85 -22.33
CA LEU A 64 -2.31 -10.41 -22.05
C LEU A 64 -2.84 -10.90 -20.69
N LEU A 65 -2.21 -11.94 -20.12
CA LEU A 65 -2.53 -12.44 -18.79
C LEU A 65 -2.17 -11.45 -17.68
N HIS A 66 -1.07 -10.69 -17.83
CA HIS A 66 -0.64 -9.74 -16.80
C HIS A 66 -1.69 -8.65 -16.51
N PRO A 67 -2.22 -7.88 -17.49
CA PRO A 67 -3.29 -6.92 -17.23
C PRO A 67 -4.59 -7.58 -16.77
N PHE A 68 -4.91 -8.79 -17.27
CA PHE A 68 -6.06 -9.55 -16.78
C PHE A 68 -5.91 -9.94 -15.30
N ALA A 69 -4.74 -10.41 -14.87
CA ALA A 69 -4.47 -10.76 -13.48
C ALA A 69 -4.59 -9.51 -12.59
N LEU A 70 -4.06 -8.36 -13.01
CA LEU A 70 -4.26 -7.09 -12.31
C LEU A 70 -5.74 -6.71 -12.17
N ALA A 71 -6.53 -6.88 -13.24
CA ALA A 71 -7.97 -6.68 -13.23
C ALA A 71 -8.67 -7.59 -12.20
N VAL A 72 -8.35 -8.89 -12.18
CA VAL A 72 -8.86 -9.84 -11.18
C VAL A 72 -8.45 -9.43 -9.76
N GLY A 73 -7.21 -8.98 -9.55
CA GLY A 73 -6.73 -8.51 -8.26
C GLY A 73 -7.48 -7.27 -7.76
N ASN A 74 -7.76 -6.31 -8.66
CA ASN A 74 -8.55 -5.13 -8.37
C ASN A 74 -10.00 -5.49 -8.00
N LEU A 75 -10.62 -6.42 -8.75
CA LEU A 75 -11.93 -6.97 -8.40
C LEU A 75 -11.90 -7.79 -7.11
N GLY A 76 -10.78 -8.38 -6.72
CA GLY A 76 -10.66 -9.07 -5.43
C GLY A 76 -10.75 -8.12 -4.23
N ASN A 77 -10.29 -6.86 -4.38
CA ASN A 77 -10.29 -5.88 -3.30
C ASN A 77 -11.70 -5.52 -2.80
N ILE A 78 -12.72 -5.55 -3.66
CA ILE A 78 -14.11 -5.25 -3.27
C ILE A 78 -14.72 -6.33 -2.36
N GLY A 79 -14.04 -7.46 -2.15
CA GLY A 79 -14.45 -8.44 -1.14
C GLY A 79 -14.45 -7.88 0.28
N VAL A 80 -13.49 -7.00 0.62
CA VAL A 80 -13.45 -6.32 1.92
C VAL A 80 -14.57 -5.28 2.05
N ASP A 81 -14.92 -4.61 0.95
CA ASP A 81 -16.02 -3.65 0.89
C ASP A 81 -17.36 -4.32 1.19
N LEU A 82 -17.58 -5.51 0.63
CA LEU A 82 -18.76 -6.31 0.96
C LEU A 82 -18.76 -6.69 2.45
N PHE A 83 -17.63 -7.07 3.04
CA PHE A 83 -17.56 -7.33 4.50
C PHE A 83 -17.93 -6.09 5.33
N PHE A 84 -17.46 -4.89 4.96
CA PHE A 84 -17.83 -3.67 5.68
C PHE A 84 -19.33 -3.38 5.59
N LEU A 85 -19.94 -3.54 4.42
CA LEU A 85 -21.38 -3.39 4.26
C LEU A 85 -22.17 -4.38 5.12
N LEU A 86 -21.81 -5.67 5.09
CA LEU A 86 -22.49 -6.68 5.90
C LEU A 86 -22.28 -6.43 7.40
N SER A 87 -21.11 -5.91 7.80
CA SER A 87 -20.81 -5.51 9.17
C SER A 87 -21.67 -4.33 9.60
N GLY A 88 -21.81 -3.29 8.76
CA GLY A 88 -22.71 -2.16 9.00
C GLY A 88 -24.12 -2.61 9.30
N TYR A 89 -24.67 -3.48 8.45
CA TYR A 89 -26.01 -4.05 8.62
C TYR A 89 -26.15 -4.82 9.95
N LEU A 90 -25.20 -5.72 10.26
CA LEU A 90 -25.28 -6.59 11.44
C LEU A 90 -24.99 -5.88 12.77
N ILE A 91 -23.97 -5.03 12.80
CA ILE A 91 -23.54 -4.31 14.01
C ILE A 91 -24.65 -3.35 14.43
N TYR A 92 -25.04 -2.46 13.53
CA TYR A 92 -26.10 -1.48 13.76
C TYR A 92 -27.44 -2.15 14.04
N GLY A 93 -27.84 -3.12 13.22
CA GLY A 93 -29.11 -3.83 13.42
C GLY A 93 -29.19 -4.55 14.76
N SER A 94 -28.09 -5.16 15.22
CA SER A 94 -28.06 -5.82 16.53
C SER A 94 -28.20 -4.87 17.73
N LEU A 95 -27.85 -3.60 17.55
CA LEU A 95 -27.92 -2.54 18.58
C LEU A 95 -29.25 -1.78 18.54
N MET A 96 -29.87 -1.69 17.36
CA MET A 96 -31.21 -1.11 17.18
C MET A 96 -32.32 -2.08 17.61
N ALA A 97 -32.16 -3.38 17.34
CA ALA A 97 -33.21 -4.37 17.61
C ALA A 97 -33.46 -4.64 19.10
N ARG A 98 -32.45 -4.46 19.97
CA ARG A 98 -32.58 -4.68 21.42
C ARG A 98 -31.70 -3.71 22.18
N ASP A 99 -32.25 -3.11 23.23
CA ASP A 99 -31.43 -2.43 24.21
C ASP A 99 -30.66 -3.45 25.04
N LYS A 100 -29.33 -3.34 25.05
CA LYS A 100 -28.45 -4.27 25.75
C LYS A 100 -27.34 -3.45 26.41
N PRO A 101 -26.97 -3.78 27.66
CA PRO A 101 -25.85 -3.13 28.32
C PRO A 101 -24.58 -3.22 27.48
N PHE A 102 -23.88 -2.08 27.34
CA PHE A 102 -22.69 -1.95 26.49
C PHE A 102 -21.63 -3.02 26.78
N LEU A 103 -21.33 -3.26 28.05
CA LEU A 103 -20.35 -4.27 28.46
C LEU A 103 -20.75 -5.69 28.04
N ALA A 104 -22.03 -6.04 28.12
CA ALA A 104 -22.55 -7.33 27.69
C ALA A 104 -22.53 -7.48 26.15
N TYR A 105 -22.68 -6.37 25.43
CA TYR A 105 -22.51 -6.33 23.98
C TYR A 105 -21.04 -6.59 23.59
N ILE A 106 -20.11 -5.76 24.07
CA ILE A 106 -18.68 -5.87 23.77
C ILE A 106 -18.12 -7.23 24.20
N SER A 107 -18.49 -7.73 25.38
CA SER A 107 -18.07 -9.05 25.86
C SER A 107 -18.36 -10.17 24.85
N ARG A 108 -19.54 -10.18 24.23
CA ARG A 108 -19.88 -11.19 23.21
C ARG A 108 -19.07 -11.04 21.94
N ARG A 109 -18.74 -9.80 21.54
CA ARG A 109 -17.90 -9.54 20.35
C ARG A 109 -16.46 -9.97 20.58
N ILE A 110 -15.89 -9.65 21.75
CA ILE A 110 -14.57 -10.14 22.16
C ILE A 110 -14.54 -11.67 22.16
N ARG A 111 -15.52 -12.33 22.79
CA ARG A 111 -15.61 -13.81 22.80
C ARG A 111 -15.78 -14.44 21.42
N ARG A 112 -16.35 -13.70 20.47
CA ARG A 112 -16.54 -14.15 19.09
C ARG A 112 -15.24 -14.06 18.27
N ILE A 113 -14.36 -13.11 18.57
CA ILE A 113 -13.19 -12.75 17.76
C ILE A 113 -11.91 -13.33 18.36
N TYR A 114 -11.64 -13.04 19.63
CA TYR A 114 -10.33 -13.28 20.24
C TYR A 114 -9.90 -14.75 20.30
N PRO A 115 -10.75 -15.76 20.58
CA PRO A 115 -10.24 -17.13 20.67
C PRO A 115 -9.56 -17.62 19.38
N THR A 116 -10.22 -17.41 18.23
CA THR A 116 -9.63 -17.77 16.93
C THR A 116 -8.45 -16.88 16.58
N PHE A 117 -8.57 -15.57 16.82
CA PHE A 117 -7.50 -14.62 16.55
C PHE A 117 -6.24 -14.95 17.35
N THR A 118 -6.35 -15.22 18.65
CA THR A 118 -5.25 -15.64 19.53
C THR A 118 -4.58 -16.92 19.03
N GLY A 119 -5.36 -17.91 18.57
CA GLY A 119 -4.80 -19.14 17.98
C GLY A 119 -3.90 -18.85 16.77
N VAL A 120 -4.34 -17.97 15.87
CA VAL A 120 -3.54 -17.54 14.71
C VAL A 120 -2.38 -16.65 15.14
N PHE A 121 -2.57 -15.76 16.11
CA PHE A 121 -1.54 -14.88 16.64
C PHE A 121 -0.37 -15.67 17.25
N ILE A 122 -0.66 -16.69 18.07
CA ILE A 122 0.34 -17.61 18.62
C ILE A 122 1.06 -18.38 17.51
N LEU A 123 0.32 -18.86 16.49
CA LEU A 123 0.92 -19.52 15.33
C LEU A 123 1.91 -18.59 14.61
N TYR A 124 1.58 -17.30 14.44
CA TYR A 124 2.50 -16.32 13.85
C TYR A 124 3.74 -16.07 14.71
N ILE A 125 3.60 -16.00 16.04
CA ILE A 125 4.77 -15.91 16.95
C ILE A 125 5.64 -17.14 16.79
N PHE A 126 5.05 -18.34 16.83
CA PHE A 126 5.78 -19.60 16.67
C PHE A 126 6.53 -19.67 15.33
N LEU A 127 5.87 -19.31 14.23
CA LEU A 127 6.50 -19.26 12.91
C LEU A 127 7.58 -18.17 12.80
N SER A 128 7.42 -17.05 13.53
CA SER A 128 8.44 -15.99 13.58
C SER A 128 9.73 -16.47 14.28
N VAL A 129 9.60 -17.38 15.26
CA VAL A 129 10.74 -18.05 15.90
C VAL A 129 11.37 -19.09 14.97
N LEU A 130 10.56 -19.91 14.29
CA LEU A 130 11.07 -20.95 13.37
C LEU A 130 11.71 -20.37 12.10
N PHE A 131 11.23 -19.22 11.62
CA PHE A 131 11.71 -18.58 10.40
C PHE A 131 12.07 -17.10 10.66
N PRO A 132 13.19 -16.82 11.36
CA PRO A 132 13.57 -15.46 11.74
C PRO A 132 13.66 -14.49 10.54
N GLN A 133 14.17 -14.97 9.40
CA GLN A 133 14.29 -14.22 8.15
C GLN A 133 12.94 -13.78 7.55
N ALA A 134 11.84 -14.40 7.96
CA ALA A 134 10.49 -14.09 7.50
C ALA A 134 9.62 -13.44 8.60
N SER A 135 10.19 -13.24 9.79
CA SER A 135 9.57 -12.59 10.95
C SER A 135 9.29 -11.12 10.66
N LYS A 136 8.25 -10.60 11.30
CA LYS A 136 7.92 -9.16 11.31
C LYS A 136 8.09 -8.53 12.68
N ILE A 137 8.51 -9.32 13.67
CA ILE A 137 8.70 -8.87 15.05
C ILE A 137 10.01 -8.07 15.09
N PRO A 138 9.99 -6.80 15.56
CA PRO A 138 11.20 -5.98 15.63
C PRO A 138 12.31 -6.62 16.48
N THR A 139 13.57 -6.45 16.11
CA THR A 139 14.74 -6.99 16.84
C THR A 139 15.43 -5.95 17.72
N ASP A 140 15.03 -4.68 17.62
CA ASP A 140 15.63 -3.48 18.21
C ASP A 140 15.04 -3.07 19.58
N GLY A 141 14.40 -4.00 20.29
CA GLY A 141 13.84 -3.75 21.64
C GLY A 141 12.37 -3.30 21.68
N GLY A 142 11.69 -3.18 20.54
CA GLY A 142 10.25 -2.83 20.43
C GLY A 142 9.27 -4.01 20.46
N GLN A 143 9.72 -5.22 20.81
CA GLN A 143 8.98 -6.49 20.66
C GLN A 143 7.66 -6.53 21.44
N ILE A 144 7.71 -6.19 22.73
CA ILE A 144 6.54 -6.26 23.61
C ILE A 144 5.46 -5.25 23.16
N PRO A 145 5.78 -3.95 22.96
CA PRO A 145 4.81 -3.00 22.40
C PRO A 145 4.23 -3.44 21.05
N TYR A 146 5.04 -3.97 20.14
CA TYR A 146 4.58 -4.48 18.84
C TYR A 146 3.58 -5.63 19.00
N LEU A 147 3.90 -6.62 19.83
CA LEU A 147 3.04 -7.77 20.08
C LEU A 147 1.73 -7.35 20.75
N LEU A 148 1.78 -6.45 21.73
CA LEU A 148 0.57 -5.91 22.36
C LEU A 148 -0.29 -5.15 21.34
N ALA A 149 0.29 -4.25 20.56
CA ALA A 149 -0.45 -3.48 19.56
C ALA A 149 -1.14 -4.38 18.51
N ASN A 150 -0.44 -5.42 18.04
CA ASN A 150 -1.02 -6.39 17.11
C ASN A 150 -2.09 -7.26 17.79
N PHE A 151 -1.86 -7.68 19.04
CA PHE A 151 -2.81 -8.51 19.78
C PHE A 151 -4.13 -7.78 20.05
N PHE A 152 -4.06 -6.49 20.37
CA PHE A 152 -5.23 -5.65 20.64
C PHE A 152 -5.90 -5.08 19.38
N LEU A 153 -5.42 -5.44 18.19
CA LEU A 153 -5.93 -4.91 16.91
C LEU A 153 -5.84 -3.37 16.86
N LEU A 154 -4.72 -2.83 17.35
CA LEU A 154 -4.37 -1.40 17.32
C LEU A 154 -3.27 -1.03 16.29
N PRO A 155 -2.98 -1.80 15.22
CA PRO A 155 -1.82 -1.52 14.38
C PRO A 155 -1.93 -0.19 13.64
N SER A 156 -3.11 0.42 13.49
CA SER A 156 -3.24 1.75 12.88
C SER A 156 -2.76 2.90 13.78
N LEU A 157 -2.58 2.66 15.09
CA LEU A 157 -2.03 3.63 16.05
C LEU A 157 -0.50 3.54 16.16
N VAL A 158 0.10 2.48 15.61
CA VAL A 158 1.55 2.24 15.65
C VAL A 158 2.04 2.19 14.21
N SER A 159 3.03 3.01 13.83
CA SER A 159 3.53 3.15 12.46
C SER A 159 4.22 1.91 11.86
N GLN A 160 3.99 0.70 12.39
CA GLN A 160 4.66 -0.55 12.05
C GLN A 160 3.77 -1.51 11.26
N LYS A 161 4.38 -2.35 10.40
CA LYS A 161 3.66 -3.32 9.55
C LYS A 161 2.92 -4.37 10.41
N PRO A 162 1.61 -4.61 10.18
CA PRO A 162 0.87 -5.59 10.96
C PRO A 162 1.40 -7.01 10.75
N MET A 163 1.48 -7.76 11.85
CA MET A 163 1.95 -9.14 11.87
C MET A 163 1.06 -10.01 10.98
N ILE A 164 -0.25 -9.94 11.23
CA ILE A 164 -1.30 -10.55 10.42
C ILE A 164 -1.81 -9.47 9.46
N VAL A 165 -1.38 -9.50 8.19
CA VAL A 165 -1.66 -8.41 7.22
C VAL A 165 -3.14 -8.08 7.15
N VAL A 166 -3.97 -9.10 7.02
CA VAL A 166 -5.43 -8.98 6.90
C VAL A 166 -6.12 -8.42 8.15
N ALA A 167 -5.47 -8.38 9.31
CA ALA A 167 -6.07 -7.88 10.54
C ALA A 167 -6.33 -6.36 10.54
N TRP A 168 -5.83 -5.63 9.55
CA TRP A 168 -6.09 -4.20 9.40
C TRP A 168 -7.61 -3.91 9.32
N SER A 169 -8.38 -4.69 8.55
CA SER A 169 -9.82 -4.50 8.39
C SER A 169 -10.60 -4.90 9.65
N LEU A 170 -10.11 -5.92 10.36
CA LEU A 170 -10.64 -6.37 11.64
C LEU A 170 -10.46 -5.30 12.73
N SER A 171 -9.39 -4.51 12.65
CA SER A 171 -9.16 -3.37 13.56
C SER A 171 -10.26 -2.30 13.39
N TYR A 172 -10.69 -2.03 12.16
CA TYR A 172 -11.85 -1.17 11.89
C TYR A 172 -13.16 -1.80 12.39
N GLU A 173 -13.36 -3.10 12.23
CA GLU A 173 -14.55 -3.78 12.78
C GLU A 173 -14.60 -3.63 14.32
N MET A 174 -13.46 -3.78 15.00
CA MET A 174 -13.34 -3.50 16.44
C MET A 174 -13.69 -2.06 16.76
N PHE A 175 -13.16 -1.09 16.01
CA PHE A 175 -13.51 0.32 16.17
C PHE A 175 -15.02 0.57 16.03
N TYR A 176 -15.70 -0.06 15.07
CA TYR A 176 -17.15 0.05 14.91
C TYR A 176 -17.94 -0.54 16.08
N TYR A 177 -17.46 -1.64 16.69
CA TYR A 177 -18.09 -2.19 17.89
C TYR A 177 -18.10 -1.20 19.07
N PHE A 178 -17.09 -0.35 19.19
CA PHE A 178 -17.01 0.67 20.24
C PHE A 178 -17.76 1.96 19.87
N THR A 179 -17.62 2.44 18.64
CA THR A 179 -18.14 3.75 18.23
C THR A 179 -19.64 3.76 17.97
N ILE A 180 -20.21 2.72 17.38
CA ILE A 180 -21.63 2.72 17.01
C ILE A 180 -22.58 2.79 18.22
N PRO A 181 -22.35 2.07 19.33
CA PRO A 181 -23.13 2.26 20.55
C PRO A 181 -23.07 3.71 21.07
N PHE A 182 -21.90 4.35 20.99
CA PHE A 182 -21.73 5.75 21.40
C PHE A 182 -22.49 6.71 20.49
N ILE A 183 -22.46 6.51 19.17
CA ILE A 183 -23.23 7.31 18.21
C ILE A 183 -24.74 7.15 18.42
N ILE A 184 -25.21 5.92 18.66
CA ILE A 184 -26.62 5.63 18.95
C ILE A 184 -27.08 6.38 20.20
N LEU A 185 -26.25 6.41 21.25
CA LEU A 185 -26.55 7.13 22.49
C LEU A 185 -26.49 8.66 22.30
N LEU A 186 -25.40 9.16 21.71
CA LEU A 186 -25.14 10.59 21.53
C LEU A 186 -26.21 11.29 20.69
N LEU A 187 -26.65 10.64 19.61
CA LEU A 187 -27.67 11.19 18.71
C LEU A 187 -29.08 10.73 19.06
N ASP A 188 -29.21 9.91 20.11
CA ASP A 188 -30.44 9.26 20.54
C ASP A 188 -31.19 8.58 19.37
N LEU A 189 -30.46 7.81 18.55
CA LEU A 189 -30.96 7.30 17.26
C LEU A 189 -32.22 6.43 17.38
N ARG A 190 -32.47 5.83 18.55
CA ARG A 190 -33.62 4.96 18.79
C ARG A 190 -34.94 5.70 18.87
N THR A 191 -34.94 6.96 19.32
CA THR A 191 -36.16 7.79 19.41
C THR A 191 -36.41 8.56 18.11
N ARG A 192 -35.38 8.76 17.29
CA ARG A 192 -35.49 9.45 16.00
C ARG A 192 -36.34 8.67 15.00
N SER A 193 -36.97 9.37 14.07
CA SER A 193 -37.68 8.73 12.96
C SER A 193 -36.70 8.10 11.96
N THR A 194 -37.13 7.07 11.24
CA THR A 194 -36.32 6.46 10.17
C THR A 194 -35.89 7.49 9.13
N LEU A 195 -36.77 8.42 8.76
CA LEU A 195 -36.45 9.48 7.80
C LEU A 195 -35.32 10.39 8.30
N TRP A 196 -35.35 10.76 9.58
CA TRP A 196 -34.27 11.56 10.18
C TRP A 196 -32.94 10.82 10.13
N ARG A 197 -32.94 9.52 10.48
CA ARG A 197 -31.71 8.70 10.43
C ARG A 197 -31.16 8.57 9.02
N LEU A 198 -32.02 8.35 8.03
CA LEU A 198 -31.62 8.27 6.62
C LEU A 198 -31.07 9.61 6.11
N ALA A 199 -31.68 10.73 6.47
CA ALA A 199 -31.19 12.06 6.14
C ALA A 199 -29.81 12.33 6.77
N ALA A 200 -29.61 11.96 8.04
CA ALA A 200 -28.32 12.09 8.71
C ALA A 200 -27.23 11.25 8.04
N LEU A 201 -27.54 9.99 7.67
CA LEU A 201 -26.61 9.10 6.96
C LEU A 201 -26.28 9.60 5.55
N ALA A 202 -27.27 10.13 4.82
CA ALA A 202 -27.07 10.71 3.50
C ALA A 202 -26.18 11.96 3.56
N THR A 203 -26.39 12.83 4.55
CA THR A 203 -25.53 14.00 4.80
C THR A 203 -24.09 13.56 5.13
N LEU A 204 -23.93 12.55 6.00
CA LEU A 204 -22.60 12.03 6.34
C LEU A 204 -21.89 11.45 5.11
N LEU A 205 -22.61 10.72 4.25
CA LEU A 205 -22.08 10.20 2.99
C LEU A 205 -21.64 11.34 2.06
N PHE A 206 -22.48 12.37 1.88
CA PHE A 206 -22.19 13.53 1.05
C PHE A 206 -20.94 14.28 1.54
N VAL A 207 -20.87 14.58 2.84
CA VAL A 207 -19.71 15.24 3.45
C VAL A 207 -18.45 14.40 3.30
N SER A 208 -18.54 13.07 3.47
CA SER A 208 -17.40 12.17 3.29
C SER A 208 -16.87 12.20 1.85
N CYS A 209 -17.76 12.19 0.85
CA CYS A 209 -17.39 12.31 -0.56
C CYS A 209 -16.78 13.69 -0.89
N ALA A 210 -17.32 14.77 -0.32
CA ALA A 210 -16.80 16.12 -0.51
C ALA A 210 -15.40 16.29 0.12
N LEU A 211 -15.21 15.80 1.35
CA LEU A 211 -13.90 15.81 2.01
C LEU A 211 -12.87 14.99 1.24
N PHE A 212 -13.27 13.82 0.71
CA PHE A 212 -12.40 13.05 -0.16
C PHE A 212 -11.96 13.84 -1.40
N ALA A 213 -12.90 14.50 -2.07
CA ALA A 213 -12.61 15.26 -3.28
C ALA A 213 -11.57 16.38 -3.05
N VAL A 214 -11.48 16.89 -1.81
CA VAL A 214 -10.61 18.00 -1.43
C VAL A 214 -9.28 17.50 -0.82
N PHE A 215 -9.32 16.48 0.03
CA PHE A 215 -8.19 16.08 0.89
C PHE A 215 -7.61 14.69 0.58
N ASP A 216 -8.14 13.97 -0.42
CA ASP A 216 -7.64 12.67 -0.90
C ASP A 216 -7.52 11.59 0.21
N GLY A 217 -8.63 11.29 0.90
CA GLY A 217 -8.69 10.36 2.05
C GLY A 217 -9.16 8.92 1.74
N PRO A 218 -9.23 7.99 2.72
CA PRO A 218 -9.73 6.64 2.47
C PRO A 218 -11.27 6.59 2.36
N LEU A 219 -11.82 6.72 1.15
CA LEU A 219 -13.27 6.60 0.84
C LEU A 219 -13.88 5.24 1.22
N ARG A 220 -13.07 4.21 1.45
CA ARG A 220 -13.53 2.82 1.62
C ARG A 220 -14.45 2.61 2.84
N MET A 221 -14.32 3.44 3.87
CA MET A 221 -15.08 3.30 5.13
C MET A 221 -16.58 3.60 4.99
N ILE A 222 -17.00 4.24 3.89
CA ILE A 222 -18.42 4.51 3.64
C ILE A 222 -19.23 3.24 3.35
N MET A 223 -18.58 2.13 3.01
CA MET A 223 -19.26 0.85 2.81
C MET A 223 -19.93 0.35 4.09
N PHE A 224 -19.36 0.69 5.25
CA PHE A 224 -20.02 0.42 6.53
C PHE A 224 -21.32 1.21 6.67
N ILE A 225 -21.33 2.48 6.28
CA ILE A 225 -22.52 3.34 6.24
C ILE A 225 -23.57 2.76 5.28
N ALA A 226 -23.15 2.21 4.13
CA ALA A 226 -24.04 1.52 3.20
C ALA A 226 -24.84 0.39 3.88
N GLY A 227 -24.19 -0.35 4.77
CA GLY A 227 -24.82 -1.41 5.56
C GLY A 227 -25.87 -0.89 6.55
N ILE A 228 -25.58 0.24 7.21
CA ILE A 228 -26.54 0.92 8.10
C ILE A 228 -27.74 1.43 7.30
N PHE A 229 -27.46 2.07 6.16
CA PHE A 229 -28.48 2.59 5.24
C PHE A 229 -29.38 1.45 4.76
N LEU A 230 -28.79 0.32 4.37
CA LEU A 230 -29.49 -0.90 3.98
C LEU A 230 -30.39 -1.44 5.09
N TYR A 231 -29.91 -1.45 6.34
CA TYR A 231 -30.72 -1.91 7.47
C TYR A 231 -31.97 -1.03 7.64
N GLU A 232 -31.80 0.29 7.65
CA GLU A 232 -32.90 1.24 7.80
C GLU A 232 -33.95 1.12 6.69
N THR A 233 -33.51 1.11 5.43
CA THR A 233 -34.44 1.04 4.29
C THR A 233 -35.15 -0.31 4.19
N PHE A 234 -34.44 -1.40 4.49
CA PHE A 234 -35.00 -2.76 4.47
C PHE A 234 -36.08 -2.94 5.54
N HIS A 235 -35.81 -2.49 6.77
CA HIS A 235 -36.78 -2.65 7.86
C HIS A 235 -37.94 -1.65 7.80
N ALA A 236 -37.73 -0.45 7.25
CA ALA A 236 -38.79 0.52 7.04
C ALA A 236 -39.68 0.21 5.82
N ARG A 237 -39.34 -0.80 5.01
CA ARG A 237 -40.10 -1.22 3.80
C ARG A 237 -40.38 -0.04 2.84
N LEU A 238 -39.42 0.87 2.71
CA LEU A 238 -39.63 2.13 1.97
C LEU A 238 -39.84 1.94 0.47
N HIS A 239 -39.26 0.89 -0.11
CA HIS A 239 -39.35 0.61 -1.55
C HIS A 239 -39.48 -0.89 -1.80
N PRO A 240 -40.17 -1.31 -2.88
CA PRO A 240 -40.19 -2.69 -3.31
C PRO A 240 -38.79 -3.15 -3.73
N ALA A 241 -38.55 -4.46 -3.62
CA ALA A 241 -37.29 -5.04 -4.04
C ALA A 241 -37.06 -4.90 -5.55
N PRO A 242 -35.90 -4.36 -5.97
CA PRO A 242 -35.53 -4.30 -7.38
C PRO A 242 -35.49 -5.70 -8.01
N SER A 243 -35.64 -5.77 -9.34
CA SER A 243 -35.55 -7.04 -10.04
C SER A 243 -34.13 -7.62 -10.01
N ALA A 244 -34.02 -8.95 -10.08
CA ALA A 244 -32.73 -9.61 -10.14
C ALA A 244 -31.89 -9.18 -11.36
N TRP A 245 -32.57 -8.85 -12.48
CA TRP A 245 -31.91 -8.33 -13.69
C TRP A 245 -31.35 -6.92 -13.45
N PHE A 246 -32.07 -6.04 -12.75
CA PHE A 246 -31.49 -4.73 -12.41
C PHE A 246 -30.18 -4.87 -11.61
N SER A 247 -30.12 -5.81 -10.67
CA SER A 247 -28.88 -6.12 -9.93
C SER A 247 -27.77 -6.63 -10.86
N PHE A 248 -28.07 -7.49 -11.83
CA PHE A 248 -27.06 -8.02 -12.76
C PHE A 248 -26.54 -6.93 -13.72
N LEU A 249 -27.39 -6.00 -14.19
CA LEU A 249 -26.94 -4.81 -14.94
C LEU A 249 -25.99 -3.91 -14.12
N LEU A 250 -26.30 -3.69 -12.84
CA LEU A 250 -25.45 -2.90 -11.97
C LEU A 250 -24.10 -3.56 -11.72
N ILE A 251 -24.08 -4.89 -11.55
CA ILE A 251 -22.84 -5.66 -11.41
C ILE A 251 -21.99 -5.52 -12.67
N THR A 252 -22.55 -5.70 -13.87
CA THR A 252 -21.79 -5.57 -15.12
C THR A 252 -21.27 -4.16 -15.33
N ALA A 253 -22.10 -3.14 -15.10
CA ALA A 253 -21.70 -1.74 -15.17
C ALA A 253 -20.58 -1.40 -14.16
N THR A 254 -20.69 -1.89 -12.93
CA THR A 254 -19.68 -1.66 -11.88
C THR A 254 -18.37 -2.36 -12.20
N ILE A 255 -18.41 -3.61 -12.68
CA ILE A 255 -17.21 -4.31 -13.15
C ILE A 255 -16.56 -3.51 -14.29
N TYR A 256 -17.34 -3.03 -15.26
CA TYR A 256 -16.80 -2.17 -16.32
C TYR A 256 -16.10 -0.94 -15.73
N LEU A 257 -16.73 -0.18 -14.84
CA LEU A 257 -16.12 0.99 -14.20
C LEU A 257 -14.84 0.66 -13.41
N LEU A 258 -14.82 -0.47 -12.69
CA LEU A 258 -13.66 -0.93 -11.91
C LEU A 258 -12.46 -1.31 -12.79
N LEU A 259 -12.71 -1.74 -14.03
CA LEU A 259 -11.69 -2.15 -14.98
C LEU A 259 -11.15 -0.99 -15.84
N HIS A 260 -11.82 0.17 -15.85
CA HIS A 260 -11.43 1.30 -16.68
C HIS A 260 -10.33 2.14 -16.02
N PRO A 261 -9.21 2.41 -16.74
CA PRO A 261 -8.01 3.04 -16.19
C PRO A 261 -8.11 4.58 -16.11
N LEU A 262 -9.28 5.12 -15.78
CA LEU A 262 -9.44 6.56 -15.57
C LEU A 262 -8.94 6.95 -14.17
N SER A 263 -8.43 8.17 -14.04
CA SER A 263 -7.86 8.72 -12.80
C SER A 263 -8.49 10.07 -12.45
N GLY A 264 -8.42 10.45 -11.17
CA GLY A 264 -8.96 11.70 -10.64
C GLY A 264 -10.04 11.49 -9.58
N ALA A 265 -10.19 12.46 -8.67
CA ALA A 265 -11.06 12.36 -7.50
C ALA A 265 -12.53 12.06 -7.87
N GLY A 266 -13.07 12.70 -8.90
CA GLY A 266 -14.45 12.45 -9.36
C GLY A 266 -14.66 11.01 -9.86
N TRP A 267 -13.66 10.43 -10.52
CA TRP A 267 -13.73 9.05 -10.98
C TRP A 267 -13.62 8.04 -9.84
N GLU A 268 -12.75 8.28 -8.86
CA GLU A 268 -12.66 7.45 -7.65
C GLU A 268 -13.97 7.48 -6.86
N ILE A 269 -14.60 8.65 -6.70
CA ILE A 269 -15.93 8.76 -6.08
C ILE A 269 -16.95 7.96 -6.88
N ALA A 270 -17.01 8.12 -8.20
CA ALA A 270 -17.96 7.39 -9.05
C ALA A 270 -17.77 5.87 -8.95
N ARG A 271 -16.50 5.42 -8.90
CA ARG A 271 -16.14 4.00 -8.76
C ARG A 271 -16.55 3.43 -7.40
N VAL A 272 -16.32 4.16 -6.31
CA VAL A 272 -16.73 3.71 -4.98
C VAL A 272 -18.27 3.76 -4.85
N MET A 273 -18.92 4.76 -5.40
CA MET A 273 -20.38 4.87 -5.42
C MET A 273 -21.05 3.77 -6.25
N SER A 274 -20.46 3.34 -7.36
CA SER A 274 -21.00 2.22 -8.13
C SER A 274 -20.93 0.90 -7.35
N VAL A 275 -19.84 0.66 -6.62
CA VAL A 275 -19.72 -0.50 -5.69
C VAL A 275 -20.75 -0.39 -4.55
N PHE A 276 -20.91 0.80 -3.96
CA PHE A 276 -21.89 1.06 -2.90
C PHE A 276 -23.30 0.68 -3.35
N ILE A 277 -23.74 1.23 -4.49
CA ILE A 277 -25.08 1.03 -5.04
C ILE A 277 -25.27 -0.44 -5.42
N THR A 278 -24.28 -1.04 -6.08
CA THR A 278 -24.36 -2.43 -6.53
C THR A 278 -24.50 -3.39 -5.35
N PHE A 279 -23.65 -3.27 -4.33
CA PHE A 279 -23.77 -4.13 -3.16
C PHE A 279 -25.04 -3.86 -2.35
N TYR A 280 -25.44 -2.59 -2.18
CA TYR A 280 -26.72 -2.26 -1.56
C TYR A 280 -27.88 -2.98 -2.26
N ILE A 281 -28.00 -2.85 -3.59
CA ILE A 281 -29.09 -3.44 -4.36
C ILE A 281 -29.03 -4.96 -4.36
N LEU A 282 -27.83 -5.54 -4.52
CA LEU A 282 -27.61 -6.99 -4.50
C LEU A 282 -28.04 -7.60 -3.18
N VAL A 283 -27.61 -7.01 -2.05
CA VAL A 283 -27.95 -7.51 -0.71
C VAL A 283 -29.43 -7.29 -0.44
N PHE A 284 -29.99 -6.10 -0.73
CA PHE A 284 -31.42 -5.81 -0.57
C PHE A 284 -32.29 -6.83 -1.31
N THR A 285 -31.97 -7.09 -2.59
CA THR A 285 -32.69 -8.06 -3.43
C THR A 285 -32.57 -9.47 -2.88
N SER A 286 -31.38 -9.87 -2.42
CA SER A 286 -31.14 -11.20 -1.85
C SER A 286 -31.92 -11.45 -0.56
N PHE A 287 -32.10 -10.42 0.28
CA PHE A 287 -32.84 -10.54 1.55
C PHE A 287 -34.34 -10.45 1.33
N SER A 288 -34.78 -9.62 0.38
CA SER A 288 -36.19 -9.42 0.09
C SER A 288 -36.82 -10.56 -0.69
N MET A 289 -36.04 -11.25 -1.54
CA MET A 289 -36.50 -12.37 -2.36
C MET A 289 -35.64 -13.63 -2.14
N PRO A 290 -35.78 -14.33 -0.99
CA PRO A 290 -34.98 -15.53 -0.69
C PRO A 290 -35.12 -16.65 -1.73
N GLN A 291 -36.27 -16.74 -2.40
CA GLN A 291 -36.55 -17.70 -3.46
C GLN A 291 -36.19 -17.20 -4.86
N GLY A 292 -35.82 -15.92 -5.00
CA GLY A 292 -35.38 -15.33 -6.25
C GLY A 292 -33.98 -15.80 -6.65
N LEU A 293 -33.50 -15.37 -7.82
CA LEU A 293 -32.21 -15.77 -8.39
C LEU A 293 -31.05 -15.58 -7.39
N TRP A 294 -30.89 -14.36 -6.87
CA TRP A 294 -29.82 -14.04 -5.92
C TRP A 294 -30.01 -14.71 -4.56
N GLY A 295 -31.25 -14.82 -4.07
CA GLY A 295 -31.55 -15.56 -2.84
C GLY A 295 -31.15 -17.04 -2.94
N ARG A 296 -31.47 -17.71 -4.06
CA ARG A 296 -31.06 -19.10 -4.33
C ARG A 296 -29.54 -19.25 -4.49
N PHE A 297 -28.91 -18.32 -5.19
CA PHE A 297 -27.47 -18.32 -5.39
C PHE A 297 -26.72 -18.22 -4.05
N PHE A 298 -27.07 -17.23 -3.21
CA PHE A 298 -26.43 -17.05 -1.91
C PHE A 298 -26.90 -18.05 -0.84
N THR A 299 -27.96 -18.83 -1.11
CA THR A 299 -28.34 -19.95 -0.24
C THR A 299 -27.69 -21.27 -0.63
N TRP A 300 -26.87 -21.29 -1.70
CA TRP A 300 -26.13 -22.45 -2.12
C TRP A 300 -25.20 -22.95 -1.00
N THR A 301 -25.40 -24.20 -0.59
CA THR A 301 -24.81 -24.77 0.63
C THR A 301 -23.28 -24.68 0.71
N PRO A 302 -22.50 -25.04 -0.33
CA PRO A 302 -21.04 -24.88 -0.28
C PRO A 302 -20.59 -23.43 -0.06
N LEU A 303 -21.29 -22.47 -0.69
CA LEU A 303 -21.00 -21.05 -0.56
C LEU A 303 -21.32 -20.55 0.86
N ARG A 304 -22.42 -21.02 1.45
CA ARG A 304 -22.76 -20.72 2.85
C ARG A 304 -21.76 -21.33 3.82
N TRP A 305 -21.28 -22.55 3.59
CA TRP A 305 -20.24 -23.16 4.43
C TRP A 305 -18.95 -22.33 4.41
N LEU A 306 -18.52 -21.90 3.23
CA LEU A 306 -17.39 -20.98 3.08
C LEU A 306 -17.64 -19.68 3.86
N GLY A 307 -18.85 -19.13 3.77
CA GLY A 307 -19.25 -17.95 4.54
C GLY A 307 -19.31 -18.14 6.05
N ASN A 308 -19.73 -19.32 6.52
CA ASN A 308 -19.81 -19.66 7.93
C ASN A 308 -18.43 -19.76 8.58
N MET A 309 -17.44 -20.27 7.83
CA MET A 309 -16.03 -20.31 8.24
C MET A 309 -15.22 -19.10 7.76
N SER A 310 -15.85 -18.08 7.18
CA SER A 310 -15.15 -16.96 6.52
C SER A 310 -14.21 -16.21 7.46
N TYR A 311 -14.45 -16.21 8.78
CA TYR A 311 -13.55 -15.57 9.73
C TYR A 311 -12.23 -16.33 9.88
N SER A 312 -12.29 -17.65 10.14
CA SER A 312 -11.10 -18.52 10.11
C SER A 312 -10.36 -18.45 8.77
N TYR A 313 -11.11 -18.46 7.66
CA TYR A 313 -10.52 -18.32 6.34
C TYR A 313 -9.81 -16.99 6.17
N TYR A 314 -10.48 -15.89 6.53
CA TYR A 314 -9.92 -14.55 6.44
C TYR A 314 -8.59 -14.44 7.21
N LEU A 315 -8.48 -15.00 8.41
CA LEU A 315 -7.25 -14.95 9.20
C LEU A 315 -6.10 -15.81 8.67
N LEU A 316 -6.39 -17.01 8.11
CA LEU A 316 -5.36 -18.01 7.83
C LEU A 316 -4.94 -18.11 6.35
N HIS A 317 -5.82 -17.79 5.40
CA HIS A 317 -5.55 -18.01 3.97
C HIS A 317 -4.25 -17.34 3.48
N GLY A 318 -3.97 -16.11 3.92
CA GLY A 318 -2.76 -15.38 3.52
C GLY A 318 -1.47 -16.06 3.99
N LEU A 319 -1.50 -16.69 5.17
CA LEU A 319 -0.36 -17.45 5.70
C LEU A 319 -0.12 -18.72 4.88
N ILE A 320 -1.19 -19.45 4.54
CA ILE A 320 -1.13 -20.65 3.70
C ILE A 320 -0.59 -20.29 2.31
N LEU A 321 -1.11 -19.22 1.70
CA LEU A 321 -0.63 -18.71 0.42
C LEU A 321 0.86 -18.33 0.49
N LYS A 322 1.30 -17.60 1.52
CA LYS A 322 2.72 -17.27 1.70
C LYS A 322 3.59 -18.54 1.80
N GLY A 323 3.15 -19.56 2.53
CA GLY A 323 3.84 -20.85 2.59
C GLY A 323 3.97 -21.49 1.20
N CYS A 324 2.89 -21.49 0.41
CA CYS A 324 2.92 -22.00 -0.96
C CYS A 324 3.83 -21.19 -1.87
N ALA A 325 3.86 -19.86 -1.76
CA ALA A 325 4.76 -19.01 -2.53
C ALA A 325 6.23 -19.37 -2.27
N LEU A 326 6.61 -19.51 -1.00
CA LEU A 326 7.97 -19.91 -0.63
C LEU A 326 8.33 -21.28 -1.19
N PHE A 327 7.39 -22.22 -1.20
CA PHE A 327 7.60 -23.52 -1.84
C PHE A 327 7.73 -23.41 -3.37
N LEU A 328 6.88 -22.62 -4.04
CA LEU A 328 6.93 -22.42 -5.49
C LEU A 328 8.26 -21.80 -5.95
N LEU A 329 8.84 -20.89 -5.16
CA LEU A 329 10.14 -20.28 -5.45
C LEU A 329 11.31 -21.29 -5.49
N LEU A 330 11.14 -22.50 -4.95
CA LEU A 330 12.12 -23.58 -5.07
C LEU A 330 12.14 -24.21 -6.47
N TRP A 331 11.06 -24.05 -7.24
CA TRP A 331 10.84 -24.76 -8.51
C TRP A 331 10.68 -23.84 -9.71
N ILE A 332 10.15 -22.63 -9.51
CA ILE A 332 9.83 -21.69 -10.59
C ILE A 332 10.48 -20.35 -10.28
N ALA A 333 11.37 -19.90 -11.15
CA ALA A 333 11.95 -18.57 -11.04
C ALA A 333 10.94 -17.47 -11.44
N PRO A 334 11.03 -16.26 -10.86
CA PRO A 334 10.20 -15.13 -11.25
C PRO A 334 10.23 -14.88 -12.76
N GLY A 335 9.07 -14.56 -13.35
CA GLY A 335 8.92 -14.30 -14.79
C GLY A 335 9.03 -15.52 -15.71
N GLN A 336 9.13 -16.75 -15.18
CA GLN A 336 9.26 -17.96 -16.01
C GLN A 336 8.00 -18.83 -16.07
N ALA A 337 6.93 -18.49 -15.35
CA ALA A 337 5.72 -19.30 -15.38
C ALA A 337 4.94 -19.10 -16.70
N SER A 338 4.43 -20.21 -17.24
CA SER A 338 3.54 -20.16 -18.40
C SER A 338 2.19 -19.53 -18.04
N PRO A 339 1.46 -18.95 -19.01
CA PRO A 339 0.11 -18.44 -18.74
C PRO A 339 -0.87 -19.50 -18.20
N LEU A 340 -0.65 -20.77 -18.54
CA LEU A 340 -1.45 -21.89 -18.05
C LEU A 340 -1.26 -22.14 -16.54
N PHE A 341 -0.07 -21.85 -16.00
CA PHE A 341 0.22 -21.98 -14.58
C PHE A 341 -0.75 -21.16 -13.72
N PHE A 342 -1.11 -19.95 -14.15
CA PHE A 342 -2.10 -19.11 -13.46
C PHE A 342 -3.47 -19.77 -13.36
N TRP A 343 -3.89 -20.55 -14.36
CA TRP A 343 -5.21 -21.19 -14.32
C TRP A 343 -5.19 -22.49 -13.52
N ILE A 344 -4.07 -23.21 -13.52
CA ILE A 344 -3.90 -24.45 -12.76
C ILE A 344 -3.69 -24.16 -11.27
N ALA A 345 -2.92 -23.14 -10.93
CA ALA A 345 -2.60 -22.81 -9.54
C ALA A 345 -3.82 -22.27 -8.77
N LEU A 346 -4.74 -21.56 -9.44
CA LEU A 346 -5.92 -20.95 -8.80
C LEU A 346 -6.79 -21.97 -8.03
N PRO A 347 -7.35 -23.02 -8.65
CA PRO A 347 -8.19 -23.98 -7.92
C PRO A 347 -7.40 -24.77 -6.88
N PHE A 348 -6.12 -25.08 -7.15
CA PHE A 348 -5.28 -25.81 -6.20
C PHE A 348 -5.01 -25.01 -4.92
N LEU A 349 -4.56 -23.77 -5.06
CA LEU A 349 -4.30 -22.88 -3.91
C LEU A 349 -5.59 -22.51 -3.19
N PHE A 350 -6.71 -22.35 -3.91
CA PHE A 350 -8.01 -22.15 -3.28
C PHE A 350 -8.38 -23.33 -2.39
N VAL A 351 -8.31 -24.57 -2.89
CA VAL A 351 -8.61 -25.77 -2.09
C VAL A 351 -7.70 -25.87 -0.87
N LEU A 352 -6.41 -25.62 -1.03
CA LEU A 352 -5.46 -25.70 0.09
C LEU A 352 -5.77 -24.67 1.19
N THR A 353 -6.11 -23.43 0.80
CA THR A 353 -6.55 -22.41 1.76
C THR A 353 -7.88 -22.77 2.43
N VAL A 354 -8.84 -23.37 1.70
CA VAL A 354 -10.10 -23.88 2.26
C VAL A 354 -9.82 -24.96 3.29
N VAL A 355 -8.94 -25.93 3.01
CA VAL A 355 -8.60 -27.03 3.91
C VAL A 355 -7.94 -26.52 5.19
N GLY A 356 -6.88 -25.71 5.09
CA GLY A 356 -6.20 -25.20 6.28
C GLY A 356 -7.12 -24.32 7.14
N SER A 357 -7.95 -23.49 6.50
CA SER A 357 -8.93 -22.64 7.20
C SER A 357 -10.07 -23.44 7.83
N SER A 358 -10.46 -24.55 7.22
CA SER A 358 -11.45 -25.48 7.78
C SER A 358 -10.94 -26.12 9.06
N LEU A 359 -9.64 -26.46 9.13
CA LEU A 359 -9.03 -26.98 10.36
C LEU A 359 -9.10 -25.94 11.48
N LEU A 360 -8.72 -24.69 11.21
CA LEU A 360 -8.84 -23.60 12.19
C LEU A 360 -10.29 -23.40 12.65
N PHE A 361 -11.24 -23.47 11.71
CA PHE A 361 -12.66 -23.35 12.02
C PHE A 361 -13.16 -24.46 12.94
N LEU A 362 -12.84 -25.72 12.63
CA LEU A 362 -13.33 -26.89 13.38
C LEU A 362 -12.64 -27.03 14.73
N LEU A 363 -11.34 -26.77 14.80
CA LEU A 363 -10.53 -26.95 15.99
C LEU A 363 -10.62 -25.76 16.95
N ILE A 364 -10.79 -24.53 16.44
CA ILE A 364 -10.76 -23.31 17.26
C ILE A 364 -12.05 -22.49 17.18
N GLU A 365 -12.43 -22.00 16.00
CA GLU A 365 -13.55 -21.03 15.91
C GLU A 365 -14.87 -21.61 16.39
N ARG A 366 -15.22 -22.82 15.95
CA ARG A 366 -16.48 -23.46 16.30
C ARG A 366 -16.60 -23.78 17.80
N PRO A 367 -15.63 -24.45 18.45
CA PRO A 367 -15.72 -24.77 19.87
C PRO A 367 -15.54 -23.57 20.80
N PHE A 368 -14.66 -22.61 20.47
CA PHE A 368 -14.34 -21.52 21.41
C PHE A 368 -15.04 -20.20 21.09
N SER A 369 -15.27 -19.89 19.81
CA SER A 369 -15.84 -18.60 19.38
C SER A 369 -17.34 -18.66 19.10
N LEU A 370 -17.87 -19.79 18.61
CA LEU A 370 -19.30 -19.97 18.27
C LEU A 370 -20.10 -20.69 19.35
N ARG A 371 -19.57 -21.80 19.87
CA ARG A 371 -20.27 -22.65 20.86
C ARG A 371 -19.40 -22.88 22.10
N PRO A 372 -18.95 -21.82 22.81
CA PRO A 372 -18.14 -21.97 24.01
C PRO A 372 -18.88 -22.77 25.09
N SER A 373 -18.13 -23.60 25.83
CA SER A 373 -18.62 -24.34 26.99
C SER A 373 -19.18 -23.40 28.06
N LYS A 374 -20.08 -23.88 28.94
CA LYS A 374 -20.65 -23.06 30.03
C LYS A 374 -19.55 -22.42 30.90
N ARG A 375 -18.44 -23.13 31.13
CA ARG A 375 -17.26 -22.65 31.90
C ARG A 375 -16.52 -21.49 31.20
N LEU A 376 -16.36 -21.55 29.88
CA LEU A 376 -15.78 -20.44 29.09
C LEU A 376 -16.71 -19.22 29.01
N ARG A 377 -18.03 -19.43 29.09
CA ARG A 377 -19.02 -18.33 29.15
C ARG A 377 -19.00 -17.55 30.46
N SER A 378 -18.54 -18.14 31.57
CA SER A 378 -18.48 -17.50 32.88
C SER A 378 -17.13 -16.83 33.18
N MET A 379 -16.08 -17.07 32.39
CA MET A 379 -14.79 -16.38 32.56
C MET A 379 -14.92 -14.87 32.29
N ALA A 380 -14.43 -14.07 33.25
CA ALA A 380 -14.34 -12.61 33.21
C ALA A 380 -13.20 -12.11 32.30
N LEU A 381 -13.06 -12.69 31.10
CA LEU A 381 -12.18 -12.17 30.04
C LEU A 381 -12.40 -10.67 29.67
N PRO A 382 -13.60 -10.05 29.80
CA PRO A 382 -13.81 -8.69 29.29
C PRO A 382 -13.11 -7.59 30.08
N SER A 383 -12.91 -7.76 31.39
CA SER A 383 -12.48 -6.64 32.25
C SER A 383 -11.03 -6.24 31.98
N LEU A 384 -10.13 -7.21 31.76
CA LEU A 384 -8.73 -6.94 31.44
C LEU A 384 -8.57 -6.36 30.02
N LEU A 385 -9.21 -6.97 29.01
CA LEU A 385 -9.10 -6.52 27.62
C LEU A 385 -9.76 -5.14 27.41
N LEU A 386 -10.88 -4.87 28.09
CA LEU A 386 -11.52 -3.55 28.09
C LEU A 386 -10.68 -2.51 28.85
N PHE A 387 -10.07 -2.89 29.97
CA PHE A 387 -9.15 -2.02 30.71
C PHE A 387 -7.92 -1.66 29.85
N PHE A 388 -7.30 -2.63 29.16
CA PHE A 388 -6.18 -2.37 28.25
C PHE A 388 -6.59 -1.59 27.00
N PHE A 389 -7.79 -1.80 26.47
CA PHE A 389 -8.32 -1.04 25.34
C PHE A 389 -8.64 0.42 25.72
N ILE A 390 -9.24 0.66 26.90
CA ILE A 390 -9.47 2.00 27.44
C ILE A 390 -8.15 2.66 27.81
N ALA A 391 -7.22 1.93 28.43
CA ALA A 391 -5.87 2.42 28.71
C ALA A 391 -5.14 2.79 27.41
N ALA A 392 -5.28 2.00 26.34
CA ALA A 392 -4.73 2.29 25.01
C ALA A 392 -5.40 3.49 24.31
N LEU A 393 -6.68 3.79 24.60
CA LEU A 393 -7.34 5.04 24.18
C LEU A 393 -6.94 6.24 25.06
N SER A 394 -6.49 5.98 26.29
CA SER A 394 -5.97 6.97 27.25
C SER A 394 -4.49 7.27 27.01
N PHE A 395 -3.79 6.41 26.27
CA PHE A 395 -2.62 6.81 25.51
C PHE A 395 -3.11 7.82 24.46
N THR A 396 -3.11 9.09 24.86
CA THR A 396 -2.70 10.16 23.95
C THR A 396 -1.56 9.63 23.09
N PRO A 397 -1.46 9.99 21.80
CA PRO A 397 -0.24 9.68 21.07
C PRO A 397 0.85 10.29 21.94
N PHE A 398 1.60 9.42 22.60
CA PHE A 398 2.89 9.79 23.13
C PHE A 398 3.59 10.10 21.82
N GLN A 399 3.55 11.38 21.42
CA GLN A 399 4.76 12.02 20.97
C GLN A 399 5.76 11.63 22.02
N THR A 400 6.42 10.49 21.79
CA THR A 400 7.78 10.37 22.18
C THR A 400 8.39 11.61 21.55
N HIS A 401 8.53 12.65 22.36
CA HIS A 401 9.83 13.26 22.51
C HIS A 401 10.80 12.08 22.69
N ALA A 402 11.14 11.45 21.57
CA ALA A 402 12.43 10.83 21.42
C ALA A 402 13.34 11.97 21.79
N GLN A 403 13.83 11.92 23.03
CA GLN A 403 15.05 12.63 23.37
C GLN A 403 15.98 12.37 22.20
N GLU A 404 16.31 13.44 21.48
CA GLU A 404 17.28 13.46 20.40
C GLU A 404 18.61 12.93 20.95
N ARG A 405 18.74 11.61 21.04
CA ARG A 405 20.01 10.97 20.83
C ARG A 405 20.04 10.75 19.33
N ALA A 406 20.62 11.71 18.63
CA ALA A 406 20.93 11.55 17.21
C ALA A 406 21.70 10.24 17.06
N HIS A 407 21.07 9.25 16.42
CA HIS A 407 21.77 8.07 15.96
C HIS A 407 22.75 8.57 14.89
N LEU A 408 24.04 8.45 15.18
CA LEU A 408 25.11 8.80 14.26
C LEU A 408 25.32 7.63 13.30
N LEU A 409 25.61 7.96 12.03
CA LEU A 409 26.01 6.96 11.05
C LEU A 409 27.34 6.30 11.48
N ASP A 410 27.32 5.00 11.78
CA ASP A 410 28.55 4.27 12.12
C ASP A 410 29.39 3.99 10.86
N ARG A 411 30.37 4.86 10.62
CA ARG A 411 31.28 4.77 9.48
C ARG A 411 32.31 3.63 9.61
N LYS A 412 32.55 3.06 10.81
CA LYS A 412 33.60 2.03 11.02
C LYS A 412 33.27 0.69 10.36
N VAL A 413 31.99 0.43 10.15
CA VAL A 413 31.46 -0.79 9.54
C VAL A 413 31.23 -0.65 8.04
N LEU A 414 31.63 0.47 7.42
CA LEU A 414 31.41 0.73 6.01
C LEU A 414 32.64 0.39 5.17
N ILE A 415 32.42 -0.27 4.03
CA ILE A 415 33.41 -0.51 2.98
C ILE A 415 32.98 0.33 1.78
N LYS A 416 33.84 1.24 1.33
CA LYS A 416 33.57 2.07 0.14
C LYS A 416 33.53 1.19 -1.10
N THR A 417 32.43 1.23 -1.85
CA THR A 417 32.20 0.45 -3.08
C THR A 417 32.20 1.32 -4.34
N PHE A 418 31.94 2.61 -4.19
CA PHE A 418 32.07 3.60 -5.25
C PHE A 418 32.44 4.95 -4.66
N SER A 419 33.23 5.72 -5.40
CA SER A 419 33.42 7.14 -5.14
C SER A 419 33.81 7.88 -6.39
N ASP A 420 33.34 9.12 -6.46
CA ASP A 420 33.91 10.15 -7.31
C ASP A 420 34.20 11.36 -6.42
N GLU A 421 35.48 11.74 -6.34
CA GLU A 421 35.97 12.90 -5.58
C GLU A 421 36.12 14.13 -6.51
N PHE A 422 35.68 14.01 -7.77
CA PHE A 422 35.68 15.05 -8.79
C PHE A 422 37.03 15.76 -8.97
N ASP A 423 38.15 15.03 -8.92
CA ASP A 423 39.47 15.52 -9.38
C ASP A 423 39.47 15.88 -10.88
N GLY A 424 38.49 15.35 -11.63
CA GLY A 424 38.16 15.68 -13.01
C GLY A 424 36.77 15.15 -13.35
N PHE A 425 36.16 15.63 -14.43
CA PHE A 425 34.85 15.11 -14.84
C PHE A 425 34.99 13.86 -15.72
N SER A 426 34.59 12.71 -15.16
CA SER A 426 34.62 11.41 -15.85
C SER A 426 33.36 11.19 -16.71
N TRP A 427 33.43 11.63 -17.97
CA TRP A 427 32.32 11.54 -18.94
C TRP A 427 32.07 10.13 -19.45
N TYR A 428 30.85 9.61 -19.29
CA TYR A 428 30.43 8.40 -20.02
C TYR A 428 30.09 8.73 -21.48
N ALA A 429 30.74 8.03 -22.41
CA ALA A 429 30.54 8.20 -23.85
C ALA A 429 29.64 7.10 -24.44
N GLU A 430 28.40 7.47 -24.73
CA GLU A 430 27.48 6.67 -25.54
C GLU A 430 27.78 6.92 -27.02
N ASP A 431 28.69 6.13 -27.61
CA ASP A 431 28.92 6.16 -29.06
C ASP A 431 27.75 5.47 -29.78
N ARG A 432 27.10 6.18 -30.71
CA ARG A 432 25.99 5.63 -31.51
C ARG A 432 26.44 4.52 -32.47
N TYR A 433 27.74 4.33 -32.70
CA TYR A 433 28.25 3.43 -33.75
C TYR A 433 29.43 2.52 -33.42
N LYS A 434 30.15 2.64 -32.29
CA LYS A 434 31.10 1.59 -31.81
C LYS A 434 31.70 1.89 -30.41
N ARG A 435 31.68 0.87 -29.54
CA ARG A 435 32.29 0.76 -28.19
C ARG A 435 31.84 1.83 -27.18
N ALA A 436 31.20 1.37 -26.09
CA ALA A 436 31.00 2.16 -24.87
C ALA A 436 32.34 2.76 -24.44
N GLY A 437 32.47 4.08 -24.48
CA GLY A 437 33.66 4.75 -23.97
C GLY A 437 33.67 4.68 -22.44
N GLY A 438 34.86 4.44 -21.87
CA GLY A 438 35.06 4.46 -20.42
C GLY A 438 34.69 5.83 -19.82
N GLY A 439 34.13 5.81 -18.61
CA GLY A 439 33.70 7.00 -17.87
C GLY A 439 32.65 6.67 -16.82
N THR A 440 32.33 7.63 -15.94
CA THR A 440 31.45 7.41 -14.78
C THR A 440 30.06 7.97 -14.99
N TRP A 441 29.94 9.20 -15.50
CA TRP A 441 28.68 9.96 -15.47
C TRP A 441 28.10 10.14 -16.88
N GLN A 442 26.87 9.67 -17.05
CA GLN A 442 26.01 10.01 -18.19
C GLN A 442 25.23 11.29 -17.88
N THR A 443 25.02 12.15 -18.90
CA THR A 443 24.44 13.50 -18.72
C THR A 443 23.00 13.66 -19.23
N ASN A 444 22.29 12.53 -19.31
CA ASN A 444 20.88 12.45 -19.67
C ASN A 444 20.26 11.24 -18.94
N PHE A 445 18.93 11.09 -18.96
CA PHE A 445 18.25 10.02 -18.22
C PHE A 445 18.56 8.59 -18.72
N GLY A 446 19.17 8.46 -19.91
CA GLY A 446 19.56 7.18 -20.50
C GLY A 446 18.38 6.26 -20.81
N TYR A 447 17.21 6.81 -21.11
CA TYR A 447 16.04 6.02 -21.51
C TYR A 447 16.27 5.35 -22.87
N SER A 448 16.24 4.02 -22.90
CA SER A 448 16.56 3.22 -24.10
C SER A 448 15.62 3.43 -25.29
N TRP A 449 14.44 4.01 -25.06
CA TRP A 449 13.40 4.25 -26.07
C TRP A 449 13.45 5.66 -26.65
N ALA A 450 14.30 6.55 -26.14
CA ALA A 450 14.49 7.92 -26.63
C ALA A 450 15.93 8.11 -27.12
N LYS A 451 16.12 8.88 -28.20
CA LYS A 451 17.48 9.24 -28.63
C LYS A 451 18.14 10.14 -27.57
N PRO A 452 19.48 10.16 -27.47
CA PRO A 452 20.20 10.95 -26.48
C PRO A 452 19.79 12.42 -26.44
N ASP A 453 19.55 13.06 -27.59
CA ASP A 453 19.22 14.49 -27.68
C ASP A 453 17.70 14.78 -27.70
N GLU A 454 16.84 13.75 -27.68
CA GLU A 454 15.40 13.97 -27.61
C GLU A 454 14.99 14.57 -26.27
N MET A 455 14.09 15.57 -26.31
CA MET A 455 13.56 16.27 -25.13
C MET A 455 13.18 15.33 -23.99
N LYS A 456 12.53 14.20 -24.29
CA LYS A 456 12.06 13.22 -23.29
C LYS A 456 13.18 12.54 -22.49
N ASN A 457 14.42 12.61 -22.97
CA ASN A 457 15.60 12.09 -22.29
C ASN A 457 16.41 13.19 -21.59
N ARG A 458 15.99 14.45 -21.73
CA ARG A 458 16.72 15.65 -21.29
C ARG A 458 15.94 16.53 -20.31
N THR A 459 14.68 16.23 -20.02
CA THR A 459 13.88 16.94 -19.01
C THR A 459 12.68 16.09 -18.61
N LEU A 460 12.00 16.43 -17.52
CA LEU A 460 10.76 15.78 -17.07
C LEU A 460 9.58 16.76 -17.16
N PRO A 461 8.90 16.88 -18.32
CA PRO A 461 7.82 17.84 -18.50
C PRO A 461 6.62 17.61 -17.58
N SER A 462 6.40 16.37 -17.13
CA SER A 462 5.34 16.03 -16.17
C SER A 462 5.49 16.75 -14.83
N ASN A 463 6.73 17.11 -14.47
CA ASN A 463 7.04 17.86 -13.26
C ASN A 463 6.89 19.38 -13.44
N LYS A 464 6.53 19.85 -14.65
CA LYS A 464 6.51 21.27 -15.03
C LYS A 464 7.87 21.97 -14.86
N GLU A 465 8.95 21.21 -15.07
CA GLU A 465 10.32 21.72 -15.15
C GLU A 465 10.48 22.64 -16.37
N LEU A 466 11.28 23.70 -16.21
CA LEU A 466 11.48 24.80 -17.16
C LEU A 466 12.87 24.80 -17.78
N GLN A 467 13.73 23.85 -17.41
CA GLN A 467 15.05 23.65 -17.99
C GLN A 467 15.11 22.44 -18.93
N LEU A 468 16.07 22.51 -19.85
CA LEU A 468 16.57 21.36 -20.58
C LEU A 468 17.95 20.97 -20.03
N TYR A 469 18.17 19.69 -19.70
CA TYR A 469 19.49 19.18 -19.36
C TYR A 469 20.35 19.06 -20.61
N VAL A 470 21.53 19.66 -20.60
CA VAL A 470 22.42 19.75 -21.76
C VAL A 470 23.85 19.32 -21.41
N ASP A 471 24.67 19.09 -22.42
CA ASP A 471 26.11 18.83 -22.29
C ASP A 471 26.83 19.23 -23.58
N THR A 472 28.17 19.20 -23.58
CA THR A 472 29.01 19.67 -24.70
C THR A 472 28.73 18.95 -26.02
N ARG A 473 28.08 17.78 -26.00
CA ARG A 473 27.73 16.99 -27.18
C ARG A 473 26.28 17.18 -27.61
N PHE A 474 25.49 17.96 -26.88
CA PHE A 474 24.09 18.19 -27.15
C PHE A 474 23.90 19.00 -28.43
N ARG A 475 23.06 18.48 -29.33
CA ARG A 475 22.73 19.10 -30.63
C ARG A 475 21.32 19.69 -30.69
N GLY A 476 20.49 19.41 -29.69
CA GLY A 476 19.08 19.78 -29.71
C GLY A 476 18.32 19.15 -30.87
N SER A 477 17.37 19.90 -31.42
CA SER A 477 16.64 19.53 -32.65
C SER A 477 17.48 19.67 -33.93
N GLY A 478 18.71 20.19 -33.85
CA GLY A 478 19.62 20.43 -34.98
C GLY A 478 20.63 19.31 -35.24
N TYR A 479 21.56 19.57 -36.16
CA TYR A 479 22.62 18.63 -36.58
C TYR A 479 24.02 19.00 -36.03
N THR A 480 24.20 20.21 -35.53
CA THR A 480 25.48 20.72 -34.98
C THR A 480 25.44 20.75 -33.46
N MET A 481 26.61 20.61 -32.82
CA MET A 481 26.71 20.78 -31.37
C MET A 481 26.45 22.24 -31.00
N LEU A 482 25.71 22.46 -29.91
CA LEU A 482 25.35 23.80 -29.44
C LEU A 482 26.38 24.41 -28.48
N ASP A 483 27.45 23.68 -28.17
CA ASP A 483 28.52 24.07 -27.24
C ASP A 483 28.01 24.55 -25.87
N LEU A 484 26.95 23.91 -25.39
CA LEU A 484 26.38 24.18 -24.07
C LEU A 484 27.05 23.27 -23.04
N ASN A 485 27.63 23.83 -21.98
CA ASN A 485 28.22 23.04 -20.92
C ASN A 485 27.80 23.56 -19.54
N PRO A 486 26.90 22.85 -18.83
CA PRO A 486 26.50 23.24 -17.48
C PRO A 486 27.48 22.74 -16.41
N PHE A 487 28.52 21.98 -16.79
CA PHE A 487 29.44 21.34 -15.84
C PHE A 487 30.80 22.03 -15.84
N SER A 488 31.34 22.27 -14.64
CA SER A 488 32.75 22.65 -14.48
C SER A 488 33.32 22.02 -13.21
N VAL A 489 34.53 21.46 -13.31
CA VAL A 489 35.26 20.93 -12.15
C VAL A 489 36.41 21.88 -11.82
N ARG A 490 36.51 22.31 -10.56
CA ARG A 490 37.62 23.13 -10.05
C ARG A 490 37.94 22.72 -8.62
N ASN A 491 39.22 22.43 -8.34
CA ASN A 491 39.70 22.07 -7.00
C ASN A 491 38.89 20.95 -6.33
N GLY A 492 38.58 19.87 -7.07
CA GLY A 492 37.79 18.75 -6.54
C GLY A 492 36.28 19.01 -6.45
N ILE A 493 35.80 20.19 -6.86
CA ILE A 493 34.37 20.53 -6.79
C ILE A 493 33.75 20.50 -8.18
N LEU A 494 32.74 19.65 -8.36
CA LEU A 494 31.84 19.69 -9.51
C LEU A 494 30.77 20.76 -9.30
N ALA A 495 30.71 21.74 -10.18
CA ALA A 495 29.61 22.68 -10.30
C ALA A 495 28.65 22.26 -11.44
N ILE A 496 27.37 22.08 -11.10
CA ILE A 496 26.25 22.00 -12.05
C ILE A 496 25.56 23.36 -12.09
N LYS A 497 25.57 24.00 -13.26
CA LYS A 497 25.05 25.36 -13.44
C LYS A 497 23.73 25.36 -14.20
N ALA A 498 22.74 26.05 -13.66
CA ALA A 498 21.55 26.45 -14.38
C ALA A 498 21.75 27.87 -14.92
N THR A 499 21.39 28.10 -16.19
CA THR A 499 21.46 29.42 -16.84
C THR A 499 20.22 29.68 -17.68
N HIS A 500 19.99 30.93 -18.05
CA HIS A 500 19.10 31.21 -19.18
C HIS A 500 19.62 30.51 -20.44
N THR A 501 18.70 30.02 -21.26
CA THR A 501 19.02 29.48 -22.57
C THR A 501 19.62 30.59 -23.44
N PRO A 502 20.84 30.41 -24.00
CA PRO A 502 21.41 31.39 -24.92
C PRO A 502 20.50 31.63 -26.13
N LYS A 503 20.34 32.89 -26.55
CA LYS A 503 19.42 33.27 -27.64
C LYS A 503 19.67 32.49 -28.94
N ASN A 504 20.94 32.18 -29.24
CA ASN A 504 21.34 31.40 -30.41
C ASN A 504 21.01 29.90 -30.30
N ALA A 505 20.87 29.37 -29.08
CA ALA A 505 20.53 27.98 -28.82
C ALA A 505 19.02 27.74 -28.69
N GLN A 506 18.25 28.78 -28.38
CA GLN A 506 16.82 28.67 -28.05
C GLN A 506 15.95 27.94 -29.09
N PRO A 507 16.12 28.16 -30.42
CA PRO A 507 15.38 27.40 -31.44
C PRO A 507 15.67 25.90 -31.43
N TYR A 508 16.79 25.48 -30.85
CA TYR A 508 17.24 24.09 -30.83
C TYR A 508 16.99 23.41 -29.48
N THR A 509 16.63 24.15 -28.44
CA THR A 509 16.36 23.65 -27.09
C THR A 509 14.86 23.53 -26.79
N TYR A 510 14.03 23.31 -27.83
CA TYR A 510 12.58 23.13 -27.68
C TYR A 510 11.88 24.27 -26.92
N ASP A 511 12.36 25.50 -27.09
CA ASP A 511 11.86 26.71 -26.43
C ASP A 511 11.94 26.71 -24.88
N PHE A 512 12.69 25.78 -24.27
CA PHE A 512 12.93 25.81 -22.84
C PHE A 512 13.71 27.09 -22.46
N PRO A 513 13.21 27.89 -21.50
CA PRO A 513 13.83 29.17 -21.13
C PRO A 513 15.14 29.04 -20.35
N TYR A 514 15.41 27.85 -19.82
CA TYR A 514 16.64 27.56 -19.06
C TYR A 514 17.34 26.31 -19.59
N VAL A 515 18.64 26.25 -19.35
CA VAL A 515 19.45 25.04 -19.50
C VAL A 515 20.16 24.72 -18.19
N SER A 516 20.36 23.43 -17.90
CA SER A 516 21.01 22.96 -16.68
C SER A 516 21.70 21.61 -16.91
N GLY A 517 22.22 21.00 -15.84
CA GLY A 517 22.86 19.68 -15.89
C GLY A 517 22.19 18.62 -15.02
N LEU A 518 22.30 17.39 -15.49
CA LEU A 518 22.00 16.15 -14.77
C LEU A 518 23.16 15.19 -14.98
N ILE A 519 23.55 14.46 -13.95
CA ILE A 519 24.51 13.35 -14.02
C ILE A 519 23.86 12.08 -13.49
N THR A 520 24.17 10.93 -14.09
CA THR A 520 23.70 9.62 -13.63
C THR A 520 24.72 8.51 -13.85
N THR A 521 24.74 7.52 -12.95
CA THR A 521 25.54 6.29 -13.07
C THR A 521 24.80 5.13 -13.73
N ARG A 522 23.63 5.37 -14.35
CA ARG A 522 22.76 4.32 -14.93
C ARG A 522 23.48 3.23 -15.72
N ARG A 523 24.56 3.56 -16.44
CA ARG A 523 25.31 2.62 -17.28
C ARG A 523 26.59 2.07 -16.63
N THR A 524 26.99 2.62 -15.48
CA THR A 524 28.36 2.50 -14.96
C THR A 524 28.40 1.95 -13.53
N PHE A 525 27.45 2.34 -12.68
CA PHE A 525 27.36 1.87 -11.31
C PHE A 525 25.92 1.78 -10.83
N SER A 526 25.59 0.65 -10.21
CA SER A 526 24.37 0.47 -9.43
C SER A 526 24.65 -0.45 -8.25
N GLN A 527 23.96 -0.23 -7.14
CA GLN A 527 24.11 -1.06 -5.96
C GLN A 527 22.76 -1.29 -5.31
N ARG A 528 22.60 -2.47 -4.70
CA ARG A 528 21.48 -2.75 -3.81
C ARG A 528 21.95 -2.64 -2.37
N TYR A 529 21.26 -1.83 -1.58
CA TYR A 529 21.57 -1.54 -0.17
C TYR A 529 22.92 -0.85 0.03
N GLY A 530 23.13 -0.39 1.26
CA GLY A 530 24.34 0.31 1.66
C GLY A 530 24.08 1.79 1.93
N VAL A 531 25.16 2.53 2.14
CA VAL A 531 25.09 3.96 2.41
C VAL A 531 25.42 4.71 1.12
N PHE A 532 24.52 5.58 0.69
CA PHE A 532 24.70 6.44 -0.49
C PHE A 532 24.76 7.87 0.00
N GLU A 533 25.87 8.56 -0.26
CA GLU A 533 26.12 9.89 0.27
C GLU A 533 26.68 10.86 -0.77
N ILE A 534 26.28 12.12 -0.64
CA ILE A 534 26.77 13.25 -1.41
C ILE A 534 27.17 14.37 -0.47
N ARG A 535 28.30 15.02 -0.72
CA ARG A 535 28.67 16.27 -0.05
C ARG A 535 28.50 17.42 -1.03
N ALA A 536 27.60 18.34 -0.72
CA ALA A 536 27.23 19.40 -1.64
C ALA A 536 26.78 20.69 -0.94
N LYS A 537 26.81 21.80 -1.68
CA LYS A 537 26.28 23.11 -1.29
C LYS A 537 25.20 23.53 -2.29
N MET A 538 24.05 23.93 -1.78
CA MET A 538 22.86 24.20 -2.60
C MET A 538 22.87 25.62 -3.19
N PRO A 539 22.29 25.86 -4.37
CA PRO A 539 22.02 27.21 -4.82
C PRO A 539 20.80 27.82 -4.12
N LYS A 540 20.85 29.14 -3.90
CA LYS A 540 19.74 29.92 -3.33
C LYS A 540 19.00 30.68 -4.43
N GLY A 541 17.67 30.67 -4.37
CA GLY A 541 16.80 31.34 -5.34
C GLY A 541 15.51 30.56 -5.63
N LYS A 542 14.43 31.29 -5.90
CA LYS A 542 13.14 30.69 -6.24
C LYS A 542 13.23 29.93 -7.56
N GLY A 543 12.50 28.84 -7.67
CA GLY A 543 12.52 28.00 -8.86
C GLY A 543 13.75 27.13 -9.02
N LEU A 544 14.75 27.18 -8.15
CA LEU A 544 15.89 26.26 -8.19
C LEU A 544 15.57 24.99 -7.39
N TRP A 545 15.86 23.82 -7.96
CA TRP A 545 15.54 22.52 -7.35
C TRP A 545 16.70 21.52 -7.54
N PRO A 546 17.76 21.61 -6.72
CA PRO A 546 18.79 20.57 -6.65
C PRO A 546 18.24 19.26 -6.07
N ALA A 547 18.71 18.12 -6.61
CA ALA A 547 18.39 16.80 -6.09
C ALA A 547 19.56 15.81 -6.17
N PHE A 548 19.58 14.83 -5.26
CA PHE A 548 20.38 13.61 -5.32
C PHE A 548 19.50 12.42 -4.92
N TRP A 549 19.38 11.43 -5.82
CA TRP A 549 18.30 10.45 -5.79
C TRP A 549 18.68 9.16 -6.52
N LEU A 550 17.93 8.09 -6.27
CA LEU A 550 18.22 6.74 -6.73
C LEU A 550 17.05 6.15 -7.53
N LEU A 551 17.35 5.49 -8.65
CA LEU A 551 16.38 4.79 -9.49
C LEU A 551 16.78 3.34 -9.82
N PRO A 552 15.82 2.41 -9.97
CA PRO A 552 16.07 1.03 -10.38
C PRO A 552 16.77 0.91 -11.73
N ILE A 553 17.78 0.05 -11.81
CA ILE A 553 18.54 -0.20 -13.04
C ILE A 553 17.67 -0.73 -14.20
N ASP A 554 16.57 -1.42 -13.88
CA ASP A 554 15.62 -1.93 -14.86
C ASP A 554 14.71 -0.84 -15.47
N GLY A 555 14.83 0.41 -15.02
CA GLY A 555 14.05 1.55 -15.49
C GLY A 555 12.61 1.56 -15.00
N SER A 556 12.23 0.71 -14.05
CA SER A 556 10.91 0.75 -13.41
C SER A 556 10.77 1.98 -12.50
N TRP A 557 9.56 2.52 -12.43
CA TRP A 557 9.20 3.60 -11.51
C TRP A 557 7.70 3.53 -11.15
N PRO A 558 7.32 3.66 -9.88
CA PRO A 558 8.17 3.48 -8.69
C PRO A 558 8.85 2.08 -8.67
N PRO A 559 9.91 1.85 -7.86
CA PRO A 559 10.35 2.70 -6.74
C PRO A 559 11.38 3.79 -7.06
N GLU A 560 11.52 4.77 -6.15
CA GLU A 560 12.53 5.85 -6.16
C GLU A 560 12.89 6.25 -4.72
N ILE A 561 14.17 6.57 -4.47
CA ILE A 561 14.67 7.06 -3.17
C ILE A 561 15.31 8.43 -3.37
N ASP A 562 14.68 9.45 -2.80
CA ASP A 562 15.14 10.83 -2.84
C ASP A 562 15.94 11.12 -1.56
N VAL A 563 17.27 11.04 -1.68
CA VAL A 563 18.22 11.28 -0.57
C VAL A 563 18.26 12.75 -0.19
N LEU A 564 18.11 13.61 -1.20
CA LEU A 564 18.18 15.05 -1.09
C LEU A 564 17.29 15.67 -2.16
N GLU A 565 16.30 16.45 -1.74
CA GLU A 565 15.65 17.47 -2.55
C GLU A 565 15.58 18.77 -1.73
N ILE A 566 16.01 19.89 -2.30
CA ILE A 566 15.92 21.21 -1.66
C ILE A 566 15.29 22.19 -2.64
N LEU A 567 14.40 23.05 -2.16
CA LEU A 567 13.86 24.17 -2.93
C LEU A 567 14.69 25.40 -2.61
N GLY A 568 15.25 26.08 -3.62
CA GLY A 568 16.22 27.15 -3.41
C GLY A 568 15.68 28.39 -2.68
N HIS A 569 14.36 28.54 -2.53
CA HIS A 569 13.74 29.58 -1.70
C HIS A 569 13.54 29.16 -0.23
N HIS A 570 13.80 27.89 0.10
CA HIS A 570 13.81 27.31 1.44
C HIS A 570 15.07 26.44 1.64
N PRO A 571 16.28 27.01 1.58
CA PRO A 571 17.53 26.24 1.64
C PRO A 571 17.80 25.61 3.02
N ASN A 572 16.97 25.91 4.02
CA ASN A 572 17.00 25.36 5.37
C ASN A 572 16.02 24.19 5.57
N ILE A 573 15.37 23.69 4.51
CA ILE A 573 14.45 22.56 4.53
C ILE A 573 14.95 21.48 3.58
N LEU A 574 15.41 20.36 4.15
CA LEU A 574 15.76 19.15 3.42
C LEU A 574 14.52 18.26 3.26
N HIS A 575 14.15 17.97 2.03
CA HIS A 575 13.12 16.99 1.73
C HIS A 575 13.77 15.64 1.40
N THR A 576 13.33 14.60 2.08
CA THR A 576 13.70 13.20 1.81
C THR A 576 12.43 12.43 1.47
N ALA A 577 12.48 11.57 0.46
CA ALA A 577 11.29 10.83 0.07
C ALA A 577 11.57 9.39 -0.37
N LEU A 578 10.56 8.56 -0.16
CA LEU A 578 10.45 7.21 -0.70
C LEU A 578 9.19 7.17 -1.56
N HIS A 579 9.36 6.89 -2.84
CA HIS A 579 8.25 6.63 -3.75
C HIS A 579 8.19 5.13 -4.01
N SER A 580 7.06 4.50 -3.69
CA SER A 580 6.84 3.06 -3.81
C SER A 580 5.46 2.74 -4.36
N GLY A 581 5.23 1.49 -4.73
CA GLY A 581 3.97 1.01 -5.27
C GLY A 581 3.90 1.06 -6.79
N LYS A 582 2.69 0.90 -7.33
CA LYS A 582 2.46 0.95 -8.79
C LYS A 582 2.19 2.40 -9.21
N ILE A 583 2.42 2.74 -10.47
CA ILE A 583 2.11 4.08 -11.02
C ILE A 583 0.66 4.51 -10.68
N SER A 584 -0.30 3.58 -10.73
CA SER A 584 -1.71 3.84 -10.40
C SER A 584 -2.06 3.89 -8.90
N GLN A 585 -1.12 3.52 -8.02
CA GLN A 585 -1.27 3.44 -6.57
C GLN A 585 0.03 3.90 -5.90
N LYS A 586 0.57 5.05 -6.35
CA LYS A 586 1.82 5.61 -5.83
C LYS A 586 1.64 5.88 -4.33
N GLN A 587 2.50 5.28 -3.52
CA GLN A 587 2.67 5.60 -2.12
C GLN A 587 3.93 6.45 -2.00
N SER A 588 3.79 7.63 -1.42
CA SER A 588 4.90 8.55 -1.20
C SER A 588 5.06 8.78 0.29
N THR A 589 6.22 8.42 0.84
CA THR A 589 6.60 8.81 2.19
C THR A 589 7.59 9.94 2.06
N ARG A 590 7.13 11.18 2.26
CA ARG A 590 7.99 12.38 2.23
C ARG A 590 8.12 12.93 3.64
N LYS A 591 9.32 13.39 3.99
CA LYS A 591 9.62 14.07 5.25
C LYS A 591 10.34 15.38 4.98
N GLU A 592 9.91 16.42 5.68
CA GLU A 592 10.62 17.70 5.74
C GLU A 592 11.49 17.73 6.99
N ASN A 593 12.76 18.06 6.81
CA ASN A 593 13.77 18.08 7.87
C ASN A 593 14.37 19.48 7.94
N LYS A 594 14.27 20.12 9.11
CA LYS A 594 14.90 21.42 9.33
C LYS A 594 16.41 21.23 9.47
N ILE A 595 17.16 21.97 8.67
CA ILE A 595 18.62 21.95 8.63
C ILE A 595 19.15 23.39 8.65
N PRO A 596 20.45 23.62 8.94
CA PRO A 596 21.10 24.88 8.64
C PRO A 596 20.90 25.29 7.17
N ASP A 597 21.05 26.58 6.86
CA ASP A 597 20.97 27.07 5.48
C ASP A 597 22.06 26.39 4.62
N SER A 598 21.63 25.45 3.79
CA SER A 598 22.51 24.62 2.96
C SER A 598 23.14 25.35 1.78
N SER A 599 22.79 26.62 1.57
CA SER A 599 23.42 27.45 0.53
C SER A 599 24.69 28.15 1.00
N GLU A 600 24.92 28.22 2.31
CA GLU A 600 26.07 28.90 2.90
C GLU A 600 27.31 27.99 3.00
N ASN A 601 27.11 26.69 3.26
CA ASN A 601 28.20 25.73 3.48
C ASN A 601 27.95 24.39 2.78
N PHE A 602 29.03 23.63 2.59
CA PHE A 602 28.93 22.25 2.15
C PHE A 602 28.44 21.36 3.31
N HIS A 603 27.45 20.53 3.02
CA HIS A 603 26.89 19.56 3.95
C HIS A 603 26.88 18.16 3.34
N THR A 604 26.84 17.13 4.19
CA THR A 604 26.73 15.73 3.77
C THR A 604 25.29 15.26 3.92
N TYR A 605 24.75 14.73 2.82
CA TYR A 605 23.42 14.15 2.76
C TYR A 605 23.57 12.67 2.45
N SER A 606 22.97 11.81 3.26
CA SER A 606 23.13 10.37 3.08
C SER A 606 21.88 9.58 3.37
N VAL A 607 21.75 8.44 2.70
CA VAL A 607 20.78 7.41 3.03
C VAL A 607 21.50 6.10 3.36
N ASP A 608 21.18 5.51 4.50
CA ASP A 608 21.50 4.12 4.84
C ASP A 608 20.31 3.24 4.46
N TRP A 609 20.42 2.57 3.32
CA TRP A 609 19.37 1.72 2.78
C TRP A 609 19.67 0.26 3.08
N GLY A 610 18.86 -0.34 3.96
CA GLY A 610 18.89 -1.75 4.31
C GLY A 610 17.68 -2.55 3.77
N PRO A 611 17.70 -3.87 3.96
CA PRO A 611 16.57 -4.73 3.58
C PRO A 611 15.31 -4.51 4.42
N GLU A 612 15.44 -3.98 5.63
CA GLU A 612 14.30 -3.79 6.54
C GLU A 612 13.94 -2.32 6.76
N GLU A 613 14.94 -1.45 6.78
CA GLU A 613 14.78 -0.02 7.01
C GLU A 613 15.66 0.83 6.08
N ILE A 614 15.21 2.06 5.88
CA ILE A 614 15.91 3.15 5.21
C ILE A 614 16.00 4.31 6.18
N ALA A 615 17.20 4.77 6.49
CA ALA A 615 17.45 5.93 7.34
C ALA A 615 18.18 7.03 6.57
N PHE A 616 17.75 8.27 6.73
CA PHE A 616 18.32 9.46 6.10
C PHE A 616 19.07 10.27 7.13
N PHE A 617 20.21 10.85 6.72
CA PHE A 617 21.08 11.63 7.59
C PHE A 617 21.48 12.95 6.92
N PHE A 618 21.66 13.96 7.76
CA PHE A 618 22.26 15.24 7.44
C PHE A 618 23.45 15.48 8.37
N ASP A 619 24.65 15.66 7.82
CA ASP A 619 25.92 15.77 8.56
C ASP A 619 26.06 14.65 9.62
N ASP A 620 25.89 13.41 9.18
CA ASP A 620 25.92 12.18 9.99
C ASP A 620 24.84 12.04 11.07
N LYS A 621 23.93 13.02 11.22
CA LYS A 621 22.81 12.96 12.15
C LYS A 621 21.57 12.47 11.45
N GLU A 622 20.94 11.43 11.99
CA GLU A 622 19.68 10.91 11.47
C GLU A 622 18.58 11.98 11.50
N VAL A 623 17.89 12.16 10.38
CA VAL A 623 16.76 13.09 10.24
C VAL A 623 15.44 12.38 9.94
N ALA A 624 15.49 11.19 9.33
CA ALA A 624 14.31 10.40 9.00
C ALA A 624 14.63 8.91 8.98
N ARG A 625 13.64 8.07 9.29
CA ARG A 625 13.73 6.61 9.19
C ARG A 625 12.38 6.02 8.80
N HIS A 626 12.41 5.08 7.88
CA HIS A 626 11.23 4.42 7.33
C HIS A 626 11.50 2.93 7.10
N PRO A 627 10.49 2.05 7.22
CA PRO A 627 10.62 0.66 6.78
C PRO A 627 10.88 0.60 5.27
N THR A 628 11.75 -0.30 4.82
CA THR A 628 12.01 -0.52 3.39
C THR A 628 10.72 -1.00 2.70
N PRO A 629 10.25 -0.29 1.65
CA PRO A 629 9.10 -0.71 0.84
C PRO A 629 9.36 -2.03 0.10
N PRO A 630 8.34 -2.89 -0.13
CA PRO A 630 8.52 -4.20 -0.74
C PRO A 630 9.10 -4.22 -2.16
N ASP A 631 9.01 -3.12 -2.89
CA ASP A 631 9.56 -2.93 -4.23
C ASP A 631 10.99 -2.37 -4.23
N MET A 632 11.48 -1.85 -3.10
CA MET A 632 12.83 -1.27 -2.91
C MET A 632 13.90 -2.31 -2.55
N HIS A 633 13.94 -3.41 -3.32
CA HIS A 633 14.91 -4.50 -3.16
C HIS A 633 15.69 -4.83 -4.45
N LYS A 634 15.67 -3.90 -5.41
CA LYS A 634 16.40 -3.98 -6.70
C LYS A 634 17.63 -3.08 -6.68
N PRO A 635 18.73 -3.40 -7.38
CA PRO A 635 19.85 -2.46 -7.53
C PRO A 635 19.40 -1.12 -8.12
N MET A 636 19.89 -0.02 -7.55
CA MET A 636 19.58 1.33 -8.00
C MET A 636 20.86 2.08 -8.40
N PHE A 637 20.75 2.95 -9.40
CA PHE A 637 21.81 3.85 -9.85
C PHE A 637 21.58 5.26 -9.31
N LEU A 638 22.63 6.07 -9.32
CA LEU A 638 22.66 7.42 -8.77
C LEU A 638 22.19 8.44 -9.82
N LEU A 639 21.51 9.50 -9.38
CA LEU A 639 21.27 10.72 -10.15
C LEU A 639 21.57 11.95 -9.28
N ALA A 640 22.17 12.97 -9.87
CA ALA A 640 22.23 14.31 -9.29
C ALA A 640 21.91 15.35 -10.37
N ASN A 641 21.09 16.35 -10.05
CA ASN A 641 20.69 17.37 -11.01
C ASN A 641 20.37 18.70 -10.33
N LEU A 642 20.32 19.75 -11.14
CA LEU A 642 19.76 21.05 -10.75
C LEU A 642 18.59 21.38 -11.67
N ALA A 643 17.36 21.12 -11.23
CA ALA A 643 16.16 21.52 -11.97
C ALA A 643 15.86 23.02 -11.77
N VAL A 644 15.09 23.58 -12.72
CA VAL A 644 14.55 24.94 -12.66
C VAL A 644 13.04 24.87 -12.91
N GLY A 645 12.20 25.45 -12.05
CA GLY A 645 10.75 25.34 -12.19
C GLY A 645 10.14 24.22 -11.35
N GLY A 646 9.03 23.66 -11.85
CA GLY A 646 8.32 22.57 -11.20
C GLY A 646 7.89 22.88 -9.77
N TRP A 647 8.24 22.00 -8.83
CA TRP A 647 7.85 22.15 -7.44
C TRP A 647 8.50 23.38 -6.76
N ALA A 648 9.67 23.82 -7.23
CA ALA A 648 10.31 25.04 -6.74
C ALA A 648 9.64 26.34 -7.22
N GLY A 649 8.61 26.24 -8.08
CA GLY A 649 7.91 27.36 -8.68
C GLY A 649 8.67 28.03 -9.81
N VAL A 650 8.10 29.06 -10.42
CA VAL A 650 8.77 29.81 -11.50
C VAL A 650 9.84 30.74 -10.88
N PRO A 651 11.08 30.78 -11.42
CA PRO A 651 12.07 31.78 -11.02
C PRO A 651 11.52 33.20 -11.16
N ASP A 652 11.84 34.06 -10.20
CA ASP A 652 11.49 35.48 -10.22
C ASP A 652 12.74 36.35 -10.40
N ALA A 653 12.55 37.67 -10.45
CA ALA A 653 13.64 38.64 -10.65
C ALA A 653 14.71 38.62 -9.53
N ALA A 654 14.41 38.01 -8.37
CA ALA A 654 15.37 37.85 -7.29
C ALA A 654 16.26 36.61 -7.46
N THR A 655 15.91 35.70 -8.36
CA THR A 655 16.69 34.49 -8.64
C THR A 655 17.86 34.82 -9.55
N SER A 656 19.08 34.73 -9.01
CA SER A 656 20.31 35.04 -9.75
C SER A 656 20.76 33.86 -10.60
N PHE A 657 20.98 34.12 -11.90
CA PHE A 657 21.61 33.17 -12.82
C PHE A 657 23.00 33.70 -13.25
N PRO A 658 24.03 32.83 -13.40
CA PRO A 658 23.99 31.38 -13.26
C PRO A 658 23.82 30.93 -11.80
N ALA A 659 22.89 30.00 -11.56
CA ALA A 659 22.74 29.35 -10.27
C ALA A 659 23.56 28.06 -10.24
N THR A 660 24.30 27.83 -9.15
CA THR A 660 25.29 26.74 -9.10
C THR A 660 25.01 25.76 -7.96
N TYR A 661 24.85 24.48 -8.30
CA TYR A 661 24.84 23.36 -7.38
C TYR A 661 26.24 22.76 -7.32
N GLU A 662 26.93 22.90 -6.17
CA GLU A 662 28.33 22.50 -6.01
C GLU A 662 28.42 21.17 -5.25
N ILE A 663 29.13 20.21 -5.81
CA ILE A 663 29.28 18.85 -5.28
C ILE A 663 30.77 18.59 -5.09
N ASP A 664 31.16 18.30 -3.85
CA ASP A 664 32.54 17.97 -3.47
C ASP A 664 32.87 16.50 -3.75
N TRP A 665 31.97 15.58 -3.38
CA TRP A 665 32.12 14.17 -3.71
C TRP A 665 30.79 13.43 -3.67
N VAL A 666 30.75 12.28 -4.34
CA VAL A 666 29.71 11.26 -4.20
C VAL A 666 30.37 9.96 -3.79
N ARG A 667 29.90 9.33 -2.71
CA ARG A 667 30.46 8.07 -2.21
C ARG A 667 29.35 7.09 -1.89
N VAL A 668 29.62 5.81 -2.14
CA VAL A 668 28.71 4.72 -1.82
C VAL A 668 29.49 3.65 -1.07
N TYR A 669 28.85 3.08 -0.06
CA TYR A 669 29.43 2.10 0.82
C TYR A 669 28.52 0.89 0.97
N GLN A 670 29.12 -0.26 1.24
CA GLN A 670 28.44 -1.45 1.70
C GLN A 670 28.78 -1.70 3.18
N LYS A 671 27.81 -2.17 3.96
CA LYS A 671 28.07 -2.60 5.34
C LYS A 671 28.90 -3.89 5.34
N LYS A 672 29.92 -3.97 6.19
CA LYS A 672 30.68 -5.20 6.45
C LYS A 672 29.69 -6.30 6.83
N ARG A 673 29.81 -7.47 6.21
CA ARG A 673 29.12 -8.67 6.71
C ARG A 673 29.72 -8.98 8.08
N THR A 674 28.97 -8.73 9.14
CA THR A 674 29.22 -9.39 10.42
C THR A 674 28.90 -10.86 10.21
N SER A 675 29.92 -11.71 10.28
CA SER A 675 29.75 -13.15 10.37
C SER A 675 29.11 -13.45 11.71
N GLU A 676 27.80 -13.65 11.73
CA GLU A 676 27.07 -14.32 12.82
C GLU A 676 26.47 -15.63 12.29
#